data_AF-A0A6A5BS94-F1
#
_entry.id   AF-A0A6A5BS94-F1
#
_cell.length_a   1.000
_cell.length_b   1.000
_cell.length_c   1.000
_cell.angle_alpha   90.00
_cell.angle_beta   90.00
_cell.angle_gamma   90.00
#
_symmetry.space_group_name_H-M   'P 1'
#
loop_
_entity.id
_entity.type
_entity.pdbx_description
1 polymer ?
#
loop_
_entity_poly.entity_id
_entity_poly.type
_entity_poly.pdbx_seq_one_letter_code
_entity_poly.pdbx_strand_id
1 'polypeptide(L)'
;MTNPTTQSSTPRTLQQQTPPQEKKPISVFHEGEIQFQKKANTFEFANTLGPRKITSNVPPEYHHFLTNRMVVYVASYNDQTHECWCSAIWASPRQEHLKELEHQVPSIIEKSSFMKDSHLPSYMEEKDYPWIPLSTIVEAEDTEERLCSLYDPCNVASGDSWLHLNYLNANHFEKLVDVSRDGKIIRVLKAPHDQDPMWQSCREGGKWVSLNFLDLESRKRYRTNGILTKAISSSGFEIEVHEAFSTCPKYIQQRAVVKVYKEEERKEGTVNLLMADKTITPGDESSYLSEDVINFIVGSDTMMIATIHQTVGADCSHRGGRPGFIRVLDRKTLVWGDYVGKGMFQTLGNTVNCPNAGLLFVDFENGHLLQLTGDIQIIWREVGTSLDGSDRTVLFHTKRWMLFQHSCPFVWQFVSMSSHNPLLNDMNELEKLNPNHSLPVVDVAPLMKQKHLKDIVHARLERIIPVTAEVKTFGFKISENKTVSIQPGQYATFTLSLDHPYMRSWTVSSAQYVTLPDIHQDTSINNTNYFEISVKKQDLGATSTWLHDHAKYGDELFLMGIEGNFTLQTSYHVTKKKKSQNKETQWKVLFLSGGIGITPFVSMIRGVYNSLKKSILSQDTKPNIVIIHSEKFEKEIPFREELENLHKEKVIDQLLFCITREKDLKGESIKCQRLDKSLIMDTVKDIDERVVYVCGPGPFNDSMIRIMQDLKVHAKNIMIESFDY
;
A
#
# COMPACT_ATOMS: atom_id res chain seq x y z
N MET A 1 -6.08 3.95 -91.53
CA MET A 1 -5.73 4.84 -92.66
C MET A 1 -5.89 6.25 -92.15
N THR A 2 -5.00 7.19 -92.49
CA THR A 2 -5.04 8.62 -92.08
C THR A 2 -4.91 8.90 -90.56
N ASN A 3 -3.88 9.67 -90.20
CA ASN A 3 -3.62 10.34 -88.90
C ASN A 3 -4.81 11.18 -88.40
N PRO A 4 -4.87 11.76 -87.16
CA PRO A 4 -3.80 12.04 -86.18
C PRO A 4 -4.20 11.71 -84.70
N THR A 5 -3.38 11.81 -83.65
CA THR A 5 -3.05 13.05 -82.91
C THR A 5 -1.93 12.76 -81.91
N THR A 6 -0.95 13.67 -81.86
CA THR A 6 0.32 13.61 -81.14
C THR A 6 0.20 13.99 -79.66
N GLN A 7 0.71 13.16 -78.76
CA GLN A 7 1.02 13.53 -77.37
C GLN A 7 2.54 13.68 -77.20
N SER A 8 2.99 14.87 -76.80
CA SER A 8 4.37 15.17 -76.45
C SER A 8 4.61 14.98 -74.96
N SER A 9 5.75 14.38 -74.62
CA SER A 9 6.25 14.10 -73.28
C SER A 9 6.89 15.32 -72.60
N THR A 10 6.64 15.48 -71.29
CA THR A 10 7.40 16.35 -70.37
C THR A 10 7.66 15.59 -69.04
N PRO A 11 8.74 15.91 -68.30
CA PRO A 11 9.44 14.95 -67.43
C PRO A 11 8.81 14.75 -66.04
N ARG A 12 9.01 13.54 -65.48
CA ARG A 12 8.55 13.12 -64.15
C ARG A 12 9.18 13.95 -63.02
N THR A 13 8.35 14.65 -62.26
CA THR A 13 8.70 15.26 -60.97
C THR A 13 8.72 14.19 -59.88
N LEU A 14 9.85 14.06 -59.17
CA LEU A 14 9.99 13.24 -57.97
C LEU A 14 9.08 13.79 -56.85
N GLN A 15 8.02 13.07 -56.50
CA GLN A 15 7.30 13.30 -55.24
C GLN A 15 8.11 12.71 -54.10
N GLN A 16 8.61 13.58 -53.21
CA GLN A 16 9.16 13.20 -51.92
C GLN A 16 8.06 12.52 -51.10
N GLN A 17 8.26 11.25 -50.75
CA GLN A 17 7.44 10.55 -49.79
C GLN A 17 7.74 11.10 -48.40
N THR A 18 6.75 11.69 -47.75
CA THR A 18 6.80 12.07 -46.34
C THR A 18 7.09 10.83 -45.50
N PRO A 19 8.02 10.85 -44.52
CA PRO A 19 8.27 9.70 -43.67
C PRO A 19 6.99 9.31 -42.92
N PRO A 20 6.81 8.01 -42.58
CA PRO A 20 5.68 7.60 -41.75
C PRO A 20 5.76 8.38 -40.44
N GLN A 21 4.71 9.13 -40.11
CA GLN A 21 4.56 9.67 -38.76
C GLN A 21 4.57 8.49 -37.79
N GLU A 22 5.61 8.38 -36.97
CA GLU A 22 5.60 7.50 -35.81
C GLU A 22 4.32 7.79 -35.02
N LYS A 23 3.42 6.80 -34.92
CA LYS A 23 2.27 6.90 -34.04
C LYS A 23 2.81 7.14 -32.64
N LYS A 24 2.66 8.37 -32.13
CA LYS A 24 2.93 8.67 -30.72
C LYS A 24 2.18 7.64 -29.88
N PRO A 25 2.84 6.98 -28.91
CA PRO A 25 2.16 6.08 -28.01
C PRO A 25 1.01 6.84 -27.34
N ILE A 26 -0.20 6.27 -27.43
CA ILE A 26 -1.39 6.83 -26.77
C ILE A 26 -1.10 6.77 -25.27
N SER A 27 -1.14 7.92 -24.59
CA SER A 27 -0.93 7.97 -23.14
C SER A 27 -2.03 7.18 -22.44
N VAL A 28 -1.68 6.40 -21.42
CA VAL A 28 -2.66 5.76 -20.53
C VAL A 28 -3.32 6.77 -19.59
N PHE A 29 -2.82 8.00 -19.55
CA PHE A 29 -3.36 9.09 -18.74
C PHE A 29 -4.22 10.02 -19.58
N HIS A 30 -5.28 10.55 -18.97
CA HIS A 30 -6.09 11.57 -19.62
C HIS A 30 -5.49 12.98 -19.45
N GLU A 31 -6.01 13.96 -20.19
CA GLU A 31 -5.42 15.31 -20.28
C GLU A 31 -5.28 15.99 -18.91
N GLY A 32 -6.25 15.82 -18.00
CA GLY A 32 -6.22 16.38 -16.65
C GLY A 32 -5.07 15.81 -15.80
N GLU A 33 -4.85 14.50 -15.83
CA GLU A 33 -3.69 13.85 -15.20
C GLU A 33 -2.37 14.35 -15.79
N ILE A 34 -2.26 14.43 -17.11
CA ILE A 34 -1.05 14.89 -17.80
C ILE A 34 -0.72 16.34 -17.38
N GLN A 35 -1.71 17.21 -17.35
CA GLN A 35 -1.54 18.61 -16.91
C GLN A 35 -1.08 18.69 -15.46
N PHE A 36 -1.69 17.89 -14.57
CA PHE A 36 -1.32 17.85 -13.16
C PHE A 36 0.10 17.30 -12.96
N GLN A 37 0.44 16.20 -13.65
CA GLN A 37 1.76 15.57 -13.60
C GLN A 37 2.88 16.50 -14.09
N LYS A 38 2.63 17.28 -15.16
CA LYS A 38 3.57 18.29 -15.64
C LYS A 38 3.79 19.38 -14.61
N LYS A 39 2.72 19.88 -13.99
CA LYS A 39 2.80 20.90 -12.93
C LYS A 39 3.52 20.37 -11.68
N ALA A 40 3.39 19.08 -11.39
CA ALA A 40 4.07 18.41 -10.29
C ALA A 40 5.47 17.87 -10.65
N ASN A 41 5.97 18.08 -11.86
CA ASN A 41 7.25 17.54 -12.36
C ASN A 41 7.38 16.00 -12.27
N THR A 42 6.28 15.26 -12.39
CA THR A 42 6.27 13.79 -12.35
C THR A 42 5.96 13.14 -13.70
N PHE A 43 5.69 13.91 -14.75
CA PHE A 43 5.19 13.39 -16.03
C PHE A 43 6.09 12.31 -16.65
N GLU A 44 7.40 12.52 -16.73
CA GLU A 44 8.32 11.54 -17.33
C GLU A 44 8.33 10.20 -16.55
N PHE A 45 8.31 10.29 -15.22
CA PHE A 45 8.23 9.14 -14.34
C PHE A 45 6.90 8.41 -14.49
N ALA A 46 5.78 9.15 -14.46
CA ALA A 46 4.44 8.62 -14.64
C ALA A 46 4.29 7.95 -16.01
N ASN A 47 4.75 8.58 -17.09
CA ASN A 47 4.68 8.08 -18.46
C ASN A 47 5.52 6.81 -18.67
N THR A 48 6.59 6.64 -17.89
CA THR A 48 7.40 5.41 -17.90
C THR A 48 6.70 4.26 -17.18
N LEU A 49 6.04 4.53 -16.05
CA LEU A 49 5.41 3.53 -15.19
C LEU A 49 3.98 3.17 -15.58
N GLY A 50 3.18 4.15 -16.01
CA GLY A 50 1.76 4.02 -16.29
C GLY A 50 1.45 2.85 -17.24
N PRO A 51 2.04 2.82 -18.45
CA PRO A 51 1.81 1.73 -19.42
C PRO A 51 2.25 0.34 -18.93
N ARG A 52 3.09 0.26 -17.89
CA ARG A 52 3.53 -1.01 -17.28
C ARG A 52 2.63 -1.46 -16.14
N LYS A 53 2.01 -0.51 -15.44
CA LYS A 53 1.25 -0.78 -14.19
C LYS A 53 -0.26 -0.75 -14.37
N ILE A 54 -0.79 -0.06 -15.38
CA ILE A 54 -2.22 0.07 -15.65
C ILE A 54 -2.59 -0.91 -16.77
N THR A 55 -3.46 -1.87 -16.45
CA THR A 55 -3.95 -2.88 -17.41
C THR A 55 -5.43 -2.67 -17.70
N SER A 56 -5.90 -3.13 -18.87
CA SER A 56 -7.32 -3.05 -19.26
C SER A 56 -8.15 -4.24 -18.80
N ASN A 57 -7.63 -5.04 -17.89
CA ASN A 57 -8.28 -6.20 -17.30
C ASN A 57 -7.60 -6.50 -15.96
N VAL A 58 -8.32 -7.12 -15.03
CA VAL A 58 -7.72 -7.65 -13.80
C VAL A 58 -6.84 -8.84 -14.17
N PRO A 59 -5.53 -8.80 -13.88
CA PRO A 59 -4.67 -9.95 -14.09
C PRO A 59 -5.14 -11.15 -13.23
N PRO A 60 -5.11 -12.40 -13.76
CA PRO A 60 -5.59 -13.61 -13.06
C PRO A 60 -5.12 -13.75 -11.62
N GLU A 61 -3.93 -13.27 -11.36
CA GLU A 61 -3.24 -13.37 -10.09
C GLU A 61 -3.82 -12.46 -8.98
N TYR A 62 -4.62 -11.45 -9.34
CA TYR A 62 -5.38 -10.59 -8.39
C TYR A 62 -6.83 -11.02 -8.22
N HIS A 63 -7.33 -12.00 -8.99
CA HIS A 63 -8.73 -12.43 -8.92
C HIS A 63 -9.09 -12.89 -7.51
N HIS A 64 -8.23 -13.71 -6.89
CA HIS A 64 -8.45 -14.20 -5.54
C HIS A 64 -8.48 -13.08 -4.50
N PHE A 65 -7.54 -12.12 -4.60
CA PHE A 65 -7.49 -10.97 -3.70
C PHE A 65 -8.81 -10.17 -3.74
N LEU A 66 -9.34 -9.92 -4.95
CA LEU A 66 -10.61 -9.22 -5.16
C LEU A 66 -11.81 -10.03 -4.62
N THR A 67 -11.89 -11.33 -4.93
CA THR A 67 -13.03 -12.17 -4.53
C THR A 67 -13.14 -12.37 -3.02
N ASN A 68 -12.02 -12.23 -2.29
CA ASN A 68 -11.96 -12.37 -0.83
C ASN A 68 -12.12 -11.03 -0.09
N ARG A 69 -12.50 -9.94 -0.78
CA ARG A 69 -12.72 -8.66 -0.10
C ARG A 69 -14.05 -8.64 0.62
N MET A 70 -14.01 -8.25 1.89
CA MET A 70 -15.21 -8.04 2.72
C MET A 70 -15.85 -6.68 2.46
N VAL A 71 -15.10 -5.71 1.95
CA VAL A 71 -15.55 -4.35 1.66
C VAL A 71 -15.04 -3.92 0.28
N VAL A 72 -15.91 -3.26 -0.49
CA VAL A 72 -15.53 -2.53 -1.71
C VAL A 72 -16.00 -1.09 -1.57
N TYR A 73 -15.10 -0.15 -1.85
CA TYR A 73 -15.43 1.26 -1.92
C TYR A 73 -15.67 1.68 -3.37
N VAL A 74 -16.69 2.49 -3.60
CA VAL A 74 -17.17 2.81 -4.94
C VAL A 74 -17.27 4.32 -5.13
N ALA A 75 -16.59 4.86 -6.15
CA ALA A 75 -16.83 6.21 -6.62
C ALA A 75 -17.97 6.19 -7.66
N SER A 76 -18.94 7.09 -7.49
CA SER A 76 -20.03 7.30 -8.44
C SER A 76 -20.32 8.80 -8.64
N TYR A 77 -20.95 9.14 -9.77
CA TYR A 77 -21.30 10.52 -10.12
C TYR A 77 -22.72 10.59 -10.67
N ASN A 78 -23.47 11.62 -10.26
CA ASN A 78 -24.79 11.92 -10.76
C ASN A 78 -24.75 13.13 -11.68
N ASP A 79 -24.99 12.92 -12.97
CA ASP A 79 -24.95 13.99 -13.99
C ASP A 79 -26.04 15.05 -13.82
N GLN A 80 -27.16 14.73 -13.17
CA GLN A 80 -28.28 15.65 -12.98
C GLN A 80 -28.02 16.62 -11.82
N THR A 81 -27.44 16.10 -10.73
CA THR A 81 -27.15 16.91 -9.53
C THR A 81 -25.73 17.43 -9.49
N HIS A 82 -24.86 16.94 -10.38
CA HIS A 82 -23.41 17.17 -10.39
C HIS A 82 -22.73 16.76 -9.07
N GLU A 83 -23.25 15.74 -8.41
CA GLU A 83 -22.73 15.24 -7.14
C GLU A 83 -21.87 14.00 -7.34
N CYS A 84 -20.67 14.02 -6.78
CA CYS A 84 -19.80 12.85 -6.69
C CYS A 84 -19.90 12.27 -5.27
N TRP A 85 -20.03 10.95 -5.18
CA TRP A 85 -20.20 10.23 -3.92
C TRP A 85 -19.21 9.07 -3.82
N CYS A 86 -18.73 8.81 -2.61
CA CYS A 86 -17.97 7.61 -2.27
C CYS A 86 -18.82 6.69 -1.37
N SER A 87 -19.11 5.49 -1.83
CA SER A 87 -19.94 4.51 -1.12
C SER A 87 -19.11 3.32 -0.65
N ALA A 88 -19.59 2.61 0.37
CA ALA A 88 -19.01 1.35 0.83
C ALA A 88 -20.07 0.24 0.74
N ILE A 89 -19.65 -0.92 0.24
CA ILE A 89 -20.50 -2.12 0.14
C ILE A 89 -19.76 -3.25 0.83
N TRP A 90 -20.45 -4.00 1.69
CA TRP A 90 -19.85 -5.05 2.50
C TRP A 90 -20.51 -6.41 2.33
N ALA A 91 -19.70 -7.45 2.47
CA ALA A 91 -20.10 -8.84 2.47
C ALA A 91 -21.06 -9.15 3.62
N SER A 92 -21.96 -10.11 3.41
CA SER A 92 -22.82 -10.63 4.48
C SER A 92 -22.11 -11.78 5.20
N PRO A 93 -22.26 -11.95 6.52
CA PRO A 93 -21.76 -13.12 7.22
C PRO A 93 -22.48 -14.39 6.74
N ARG A 94 -21.76 -15.51 6.60
CA ARG A 94 -22.39 -16.80 6.29
C ARG A 94 -23.15 -17.32 7.51
N GLN A 95 -24.37 -17.82 7.29
CA GLN A 95 -25.22 -18.30 8.39
C GLN A 95 -24.57 -19.41 9.23
N GLU A 96 -23.79 -20.30 8.59
CA GLU A 96 -23.11 -21.42 9.23
C GLU A 96 -22.04 -20.98 10.27
N HIS A 97 -21.42 -19.82 10.08
CA HIS A 97 -20.38 -19.30 10.97
C HIS A 97 -20.91 -18.30 12.02
N LEU A 98 -22.22 -17.99 12.03
CA LEU A 98 -22.81 -17.05 12.99
C LEU A 98 -22.64 -17.48 14.45
N LYS A 99 -22.56 -18.79 14.74
CA LYS A 99 -22.32 -19.30 16.11
C LYS A 99 -20.87 -19.17 16.57
N GLU A 100 -19.92 -19.27 15.63
CA GLU A 100 -18.48 -19.07 15.89
C GLU A 100 -18.19 -17.58 16.11
N LEU A 101 -18.86 -16.73 15.34
CA LEU A 101 -18.89 -15.27 15.49
C LEU A 101 -19.42 -14.80 16.86
N GLU A 102 -20.22 -15.62 17.56
CA GLU A 102 -20.76 -15.31 18.90
C GLU A 102 -19.77 -15.57 20.05
N HIS A 103 -18.84 -16.52 19.88
CA HIS A 103 -17.95 -17.00 20.96
C HIS A 103 -16.53 -16.41 20.93
N GLN A 104 -16.20 -15.59 19.91
CA GLN A 104 -14.88 -14.96 19.74
C GLN A 104 -14.80 -13.55 20.34
N VAL A 105 -15.56 -13.26 21.40
CA VAL A 105 -15.39 -12.05 22.19
C VAL A 105 -14.48 -12.39 23.37
N PRO A 106 -13.21 -11.94 23.43
CA PRO A 106 -12.47 -11.96 24.68
C PRO A 106 -13.31 -11.22 25.73
N SER A 107 -13.39 -11.75 26.94
CA SER A 107 -14.04 -11.12 28.12
C SER A 107 -13.42 -9.77 28.54
N ILE A 108 -12.61 -9.15 27.68
CA ILE A 108 -11.98 -7.85 27.87
C ILE A 108 -13.00 -6.69 27.71
N ILE A 109 -14.21 -6.95 27.18
CA ILE A 109 -15.25 -5.92 26.99
C ILE A 109 -15.96 -5.49 28.30
N GLU A 110 -15.70 -6.14 29.46
CA GLU A 110 -16.34 -5.72 30.73
C GLU A 110 -15.81 -4.43 31.36
N LYS A 111 -14.87 -3.70 30.72
CA LYS A 111 -14.41 -2.37 31.21
C LYS A 111 -14.63 -1.19 30.26
N SER A 112 -15.46 -1.33 29.24
CA SER A 112 -15.95 -0.18 28.46
C SER A 112 -17.43 -0.33 28.13
N SER A 113 -18.28 -0.31 29.15
CA SER A 113 -19.69 0.07 28.97
C SER A 113 -19.78 1.57 28.66
N PHE A 114 -19.27 1.98 27.50
CA PHE A 114 -19.42 3.35 27.02
C PHE A 114 -20.73 3.52 26.25
N MET A 115 -21.72 3.92 27.04
CA MET A 115 -22.93 4.68 26.71
C MET A 115 -24.16 3.95 26.14
N LYS A 116 -25.22 4.06 26.93
CA LYS A 116 -26.64 4.00 26.54
C LYS A 116 -27.14 5.32 25.93
N ASP A 117 -26.25 6.27 25.61
CA ASP A 117 -26.65 7.62 25.23
C ASP A 117 -26.34 7.91 23.76
N SER A 118 -27.35 8.43 23.08
CA SER A 118 -27.48 8.70 21.65
C SER A 118 -26.58 9.82 21.10
N HIS A 119 -25.37 10.02 21.65
CA HIS A 119 -24.44 11.06 21.23
C HIS A 119 -23.23 10.45 20.52
N LEU A 120 -22.86 10.99 19.36
CA LEU A 120 -21.62 10.64 18.64
C LEU A 120 -20.42 10.85 19.59
N PRO A 121 -19.44 9.93 19.63
CA PRO A 121 -18.36 10.03 20.59
C PRO A 121 -17.57 11.34 20.40
N SER A 122 -17.53 12.14 21.47
CA SER A 122 -16.64 13.28 21.61
C SER A 122 -15.19 12.76 21.64
N TYR A 123 -14.49 12.85 20.51
CA TYR A 123 -13.06 12.55 20.39
C TYR A 123 -12.16 13.47 21.25
N MET A 124 -12.74 14.48 21.90
CA MET A 124 -12.06 15.47 22.73
C MET A 124 -12.06 15.13 24.23
N GLU A 125 -12.77 14.08 24.66
CA GLU A 125 -12.69 13.64 26.06
C GLU A 125 -11.46 12.76 26.29
N GLU A 126 -10.66 13.14 27.30
CA GLU A 126 -9.58 12.34 27.88
C GLU A 126 -10.07 10.91 28.19
N LYS A 127 -9.85 10.00 27.26
CA LYS A 127 -9.95 8.57 27.51
C LYS A 127 -8.67 7.93 27.00
N ASP A 128 -7.92 7.40 27.95
CA ASP A 128 -6.75 6.58 27.75
C ASP A 128 -7.08 5.47 26.73
N TYR A 129 -6.51 5.57 25.54
CA TYR A 129 -6.47 4.43 24.63
C TYR A 129 -5.66 3.33 25.33
N PRO A 130 -6.22 2.12 25.54
CA PRO A 130 -5.48 1.05 26.18
C PRO A 130 -4.44 0.51 25.19
N TRP A 131 -3.22 1.03 25.28
CA TRP A 131 -2.04 0.38 24.75
C TRP A 131 -1.83 -0.92 25.54
N ILE A 132 -2.34 -2.04 25.03
CA ILE A 132 -2.11 -3.34 25.64
C ILE A 132 -0.65 -3.76 25.30
N PRO A 133 0.19 -4.08 26.30
CA PRO A 133 1.53 -4.61 26.09
C PRO A 133 1.49 -5.99 25.41
N LEU A 134 2.51 -6.30 24.61
CA LEU A 134 2.74 -7.64 24.07
C LEU A 134 2.86 -8.68 25.19
N SER A 135 1.80 -9.45 25.47
CA SER A 135 1.91 -10.81 26.05
C SER A 135 0.52 -11.45 26.25
N THR A 136 0.10 -12.40 25.41
CA THR A 136 -0.70 -13.58 25.85
C THR A 136 -0.76 -14.67 24.75
N ILE A 137 -0.55 -15.92 25.14
CA ILE A 137 -0.41 -17.16 24.33
C ILE A 137 -1.55 -18.12 24.69
N VAL A 138 -2.21 -18.79 23.71
CA VAL A 138 -2.88 -20.13 23.84
C VAL A 138 -2.94 -20.83 22.46
N GLU A 139 -2.88 -22.17 22.46
CA GLU A 139 -2.51 -23.12 21.37
C GLU A 139 -3.67 -23.71 20.50
N ALA A 140 -3.28 -24.21 19.30
CA ALA A 140 -3.89 -25.24 18.40
C ALA A 140 -5.18 -24.89 17.61
N GLU A 141 -5.51 -25.41 16.41
CA GLU A 141 -4.90 -26.30 15.39
C GLU A 141 -5.67 -26.14 14.05
N ASP A 142 -4.99 -26.42 12.92
CA ASP A 142 -5.45 -26.84 11.58
C ASP A 142 -5.94 -25.86 10.48
N THR A 143 -5.56 -26.22 9.24
CA THR A 143 -5.27 -25.36 8.07
C THR A 143 -6.10 -25.71 6.81
N GLU A 144 -6.33 -24.74 5.91
CA GLU A 144 -6.37 -24.99 4.44
C GLU A 144 -6.14 -23.70 3.59
N GLU A 145 -5.12 -23.77 2.71
CA GLU A 145 -4.39 -22.72 1.97
C GLU A 145 -5.14 -22.01 0.81
N ARG A 146 -4.71 -20.77 0.40
CA ARG A 146 -4.46 -20.37 -1.03
C ARG A 146 -3.93 -18.93 -1.36
N LEU A 147 -2.67 -18.85 -1.82
CA LEU A 147 -2.03 -18.22 -3.03
C LEU A 147 -2.48 -16.85 -3.64
N CYS A 148 -1.57 -15.86 -3.67
CA CYS A 148 -1.63 -14.54 -4.37
C CYS A 148 -0.30 -14.20 -5.13
N SER A 149 -0.21 -13.02 -5.79
CA SER A 149 0.64 -12.75 -6.97
C SER A 149 1.95 -11.94 -6.93
N LEU A 150 2.69 -12.06 -8.05
CA LEU A 150 4.06 -11.65 -8.36
C LEU A 150 4.44 -10.17 -8.46
N TYR A 151 3.54 -9.30 -8.91
CA TYR A 151 3.85 -7.89 -9.17
C TYR A 151 3.38 -6.96 -8.05
N ASP A 152 2.99 -7.52 -6.92
CA ASP A 152 2.69 -6.74 -5.73
C ASP A 152 4.02 -6.36 -5.06
N PRO A 153 4.33 -5.08 -4.78
CA PRO A 153 5.38 -4.75 -3.78
C PRO A 153 5.07 -5.37 -2.40
N CYS A 154 3.88 -5.92 -2.21
CA CYS A 154 3.45 -6.67 -1.03
C CYS A 154 3.34 -8.18 -1.30
N ASN A 155 4.19 -8.72 -2.18
CA ASN A 155 4.21 -10.13 -2.55
C ASN A 155 4.65 -11.00 -1.36
N VAL A 156 3.65 -11.33 -0.56
CA VAL A 156 3.60 -12.42 0.41
C VAL A 156 2.27 -13.09 0.14
N ALA A 157 2.27 -14.41 0.03
CA ALA A 157 1.07 -15.14 0.30
C ALA A 157 0.48 -14.62 1.61
N SER A 158 -0.83 -14.49 1.69
CA SER A 158 -1.55 -14.45 2.96
C SER A 158 -1.37 -15.81 3.67
N GLY A 159 -0.12 -16.19 3.93
CA GLY A 159 0.25 -17.29 4.78
C GLY A 159 0.45 -16.69 6.15
N ASP A 160 -0.62 -16.63 6.92
CA ASP A 160 -0.63 -17.20 8.25
C ASP A 160 0.43 -16.73 9.26
N SER A 161 1.11 -15.60 9.02
CA SER A 161 2.18 -15.10 9.91
C SER A 161 1.76 -13.92 10.79
N TRP A 162 0.46 -13.67 10.90
CA TRP A 162 -0.17 -12.84 11.95
C TRP A 162 -1.38 -13.56 12.59
N LEU A 163 -1.45 -14.88 12.44
CA LEU A 163 -2.49 -15.73 13.02
C LEU A 163 -2.19 -16.01 14.49
N HIS A 164 -2.60 -15.12 15.40
CA HIS A 164 -2.98 -15.51 16.76
C HIS A 164 -4.03 -14.59 17.38
N LEU A 165 -4.71 -13.81 16.56
CA LEU A 165 -6.00 -13.25 16.94
C LEU A 165 -7.01 -13.97 16.07
N ASN A 166 -8.03 -14.54 16.71
CA ASN A 166 -9.21 -15.12 16.06
C ASN A 166 -9.95 -13.99 15.33
N TYR A 167 -9.34 -13.49 14.26
CA TYR A 167 -9.88 -12.45 13.43
C TYR A 167 -10.73 -13.10 12.36
N LEU A 168 -11.84 -12.44 12.07
CA LEU A 168 -12.79 -12.92 11.10
C LEU A 168 -12.20 -12.71 9.71
N ASN A 169 -11.80 -13.81 9.07
CA ASN A 169 -11.30 -13.79 7.69
C ASN A 169 -12.44 -13.88 6.66
N ALA A 170 -12.09 -13.71 5.38
CA ALA A 170 -13.03 -13.71 4.25
C ALA A 170 -13.89 -14.98 4.11
N ASN A 171 -13.43 -16.13 4.61
CA ASN A 171 -14.19 -17.39 4.54
C ASN A 171 -15.46 -17.37 5.40
N HIS A 172 -15.51 -16.50 6.41
CA HIS A 172 -16.70 -16.30 7.24
C HIS A 172 -17.82 -15.55 6.51
N PHE A 173 -17.55 -14.98 5.33
CA PHE A 173 -18.47 -14.10 4.62
C PHE A 173 -18.89 -14.67 3.26
N GLU A 174 -20.08 -14.29 2.85
CA GLU A 174 -20.57 -14.50 1.49
C GLU A 174 -19.67 -13.76 0.50
N LYS A 175 -19.53 -14.33 -0.70
CA LYS A 175 -18.73 -13.72 -1.76
C LYS A 175 -19.37 -12.38 -2.17
N LEU A 176 -18.64 -11.28 -1.97
CA LEU A 176 -19.08 -9.94 -2.36
C LEU A 176 -18.81 -9.64 -3.83
N VAL A 177 -17.72 -10.18 -4.38
CA VAL A 177 -17.18 -9.81 -5.69
C VAL A 177 -16.89 -11.05 -6.49
N ASP A 178 -17.27 -11.04 -7.77
CA ASP A 178 -16.86 -12.04 -8.77
C ASP A 178 -16.11 -11.37 -9.92
N VAL A 179 -15.09 -12.05 -10.44
CA VAL A 179 -14.25 -11.56 -11.54
C VAL A 179 -14.31 -12.58 -12.68
N SER A 180 -14.57 -12.12 -13.90
CA SER A 180 -14.56 -13.01 -15.08
C SER A 180 -13.19 -13.62 -15.31
N ARG A 181 -13.14 -14.78 -15.96
CA ARG A 181 -11.88 -15.51 -16.23
C ARG A 181 -10.84 -14.68 -16.99
N ASP A 182 -11.28 -13.79 -17.88
CA ASP A 182 -10.42 -12.87 -18.63
C ASP A 182 -10.12 -11.55 -17.89
N GLY A 183 -10.70 -11.35 -16.69
CA GLY A 183 -10.51 -10.17 -15.86
C GLY A 183 -11.19 -8.90 -16.38
N LYS A 184 -11.99 -8.99 -17.45
CA LYS A 184 -12.64 -7.83 -18.06
C LYS A 184 -13.93 -7.41 -17.40
N ILE A 185 -14.55 -8.29 -16.64
CA ILE A 185 -15.82 -8.03 -15.97
C ILE A 185 -15.67 -8.26 -14.47
N ILE A 186 -16.14 -7.30 -13.68
CA ILE A 186 -16.28 -7.44 -12.23
C ILE A 186 -17.76 -7.30 -11.88
N ARG A 187 -18.26 -8.23 -11.08
CA ARG A 187 -19.61 -8.20 -10.51
C ARG A 187 -19.50 -7.95 -9.02
N VAL A 188 -20.13 -6.89 -8.55
CA VAL A 188 -20.40 -6.69 -7.13
C VAL A 188 -21.77 -7.29 -6.86
N LEU A 189 -21.81 -8.35 -6.07
CA LEU A 189 -22.97 -9.25 -5.91
C LEU A 189 -24.00 -8.74 -4.88
N LYS A 190 -23.82 -7.49 -4.43
CA LYS A 190 -24.68 -6.84 -3.44
C LYS A 190 -24.84 -5.37 -3.76
N ALA A 191 -26.02 -4.85 -3.51
CA ALA A 191 -26.30 -3.42 -3.60
C ALA A 191 -25.73 -2.67 -2.39
N PRO A 192 -25.47 -1.36 -2.51
CA PRO A 192 -25.24 -0.49 -1.36
C PRO A 192 -26.50 -0.42 -0.49
N HIS A 193 -26.39 0.22 0.67
CA HIS A 193 -27.52 0.50 1.55
C HIS A 193 -28.68 1.19 0.79
N ASP A 194 -29.94 0.92 1.14
CA ASP A 194 -31.13 1.37 0.39
C ASP A 194 -31.23 2.90 0.23
N GLN A 195 -30.64 3.66 1.16
CA GLN A 195 -30.62 5.12 1.13
C GLN A 195 -29.32 5.70 0.56
N ASP A 196 -28.40 4.87 0.07
CA ASP A 196 -27.11 5.33 -0.46
C ASP A 196 -27.30 6.17 -1.75
N PRO A 197 -26.60 7.31 -1.91
CA PRO A 197 -26.69 8.14 -3.11
C PRO A 197 -26.37 7.44 -4.42
N MET A 198 -25.62 6.32 -4.37
CA MET A 198 -25.28 5.52 -5.53
C MET A 198 -26.51 5.01 -6.30
N TRP A 199 -27.67 4.80 -5.64
CA TRP A 199 -28.94 4.50 -6.30
C TRP A 199 -29.39 5.57 -7.28
N GLN A 200 -28.97 6.82 -7.09
CA GLN A 200 -29.25 7.93 -7.97
C GLN A 200 -28.14 8.13 -9.01
N SER A 201 -26.88 7.97 -8.61
CA SER A 201 -25.71 8.09 -9.50
C SER A 201 -25.65 7.00 -10.58
N CYS A 202 -26.08 5.78 -10.25
CA CYS A 202 -25.92 4.59 -11.11
C CYS A 202 -27.24 4.08 -11.71
N ARG A 203 -28.20 4.98 -12.00
CA ARG A 203 -29.55 4.65 -12.53
C ARG A 203 -29.56 4.10 -13.96
N GLU A 204 -28.49 4.30 -14.70
CA GLU A 204 -28.36 3.89 -16.11
C GLU A 204 -26.99 3.26 -16.33
N GLY A 205 -26.90 2.30 -17.27
CA GLY A 205 -25.61 1.78 -17.73
C GLY A 205 -24.80 2.83 -18.49
N GLY A 206 -23.53 2.53 -18.78
CA GLY A 206 -22.61 3.42 -19.50
C GLY A 206 -21.91 4.47 -18.62
N LYS A 207 -22.18 4.48 -17.30
CA LYS A 207 -21.53 5.41 -16.36
C LYS A 207 -20.18 4.88 -15.89
N TRP A 208 -19.21 5.78 -15.74
CA TRP A 208 -17.94 5.47 -15.12
C TRP A 208 -18.09 5.27 -13.60
N VAL A 209 -17.48 4.21 -13.09
CA VAL A 209 -17.36 3.92 -11.67
C VAL A 209 -15.95 3.44 -11.37
N SER A 210 -15.49 3.68 -10.15
CA SER A 210 -14.20 3.17 -9.66
C SER A 210 -14.42 2.34 -8.42
N LEU A 211 -13.78 1.18 -8.38
CA LEU A 211 -13.78 0.27 -7.24
C LEU A 211 -12.41 0.27 -6.57
N ASN A 212 -12.39 0.43 -5.25
CA ASN A 212 -11.21 0.25 -4.44
C ASN A 212 -11.37 -0.97 -3.52
N PHE A 213 -10.51 -1.95 -3.73
CA PHE A 213 -10.41 -3.17 -2.94
C PHE A 213 -9.30 -2.97 -1.90
N LEU A 214 -9.67 -2.60 -0.68
CA LEU A 214 -8.73 -2.33 0.41
C LEU A 214 -8.67 -3.51 1.37
N ASP A 215 -7.46 -3.84 1.80
CA ASP A 215 -7.17 -4.79 2.86
C ASP A 215 -6.42 -4.07 3.99
N LEU A 216 -7.12 -3.77 5.08
CA LEU A 216 -6.52 -3.05 6.20
C LEU A 216 -5.53 -3.93 6.98
N GLU A 217 -5.72 -5.24 6.99
CA GLU A 217 -4.86 -6.16 7.73
C GLU A 217 -3.48 -6.28 7.09
N SER A 218 -3.45 -6.53 5.77
CA SER A 218 -2.20 -6.65 5.01
C SER A 218 -1.69 -5.34 4.39
N ARG A 219 -2.45 -4.24 4.58
CA ARG A 219 -2.24 -2.92 3.95
C ARG A 219 -2.15 -2.98 2.43
N LYS A 220 -2.86 -3.94 1.81
CA LYS A 220 -2.90 -4.09 0.35
C LYS A 220 -4.09 -3.34 -0.21
N ARG A 221 -3.92 -2.83 -1.43
CA ARG A 221 -5.05 -2.25 -2.17
C ARG A 221 -4.91 -2.42 -3.66
N TYR A 222 -6.03 -2.71 -4.29
CA TYR A 222 -6.17 -2.84 -5.73
C TYR A 222 -7.29 -1.95 -6.23
N ARG A 223 -7.06 -1.22 -7.32
CA ARG A 223 -8.05 -0.31 -7.91
C ARG A 223 -8.47 -0.82 -9.28
N THR A 224 -9.76 -0.70 -9.57
CA THR A 224 -10.29 -0.93 -10.91
C THR A 224 -11.26 0.17 -11.30
N ASN A 225 -11.06 0.78 -12.46
CA ASN A 225 -11.97 1.77 -13.03
C ASN A 225 -12.64 1.15 -14.25
N GLY A 226 -13.93 1.41 -14.42
CA GLY A 226 -14.68 0.78 -15.47
C GLY A 226 -16.03 1.42 -15.72
N ILE A 227 -16.72 0.87 -16.71
CA ILE A 227 -18.03 1.33 -17.14
C ILE A 227 -19.09 0.35 -16.65
N LEU A 228 -20.11 0.88 -16.00
CA LEU A 228 -21.27 0.14 -15.55
C LEU A 228 -22.00 -0.48 -16.75
N THR A 229 -22.16 -1.81 -16.81
CA THR A 229 -22.78 -2.46 -17.98
C THR A 229 -24.30 -2.29 -18.00
N LYS A 230 -24.93 -2.18 -16.82
CA LYS A 230 -26.37 -1.98 -16.61
C LYS A 230 -26.62 -1.19 -15.33
N ALA A 231 -27.77 -0.53 -15.24
CA ALA A 231 -28.21 0.13 -14.01
C ALA A 231 -28.08 -0.78 -12.78
N ILE A 232 -27.75 -0.16 -11.63
CA ILE A 232 -27.69 -0.89 -10.35
C ILE A 232 -29.05 -1.48 -9.99
N SER A 233 -29.04 -2.69 -9.42
CA SER A 233 -30.24 -3.36 -8.93
C SER A 233 -30.04 -3.87 -7.50
N SER A 234 -31.09 -4.44 -6.91
CA SER A 234 -31.01 -5.09 -5.59
C SER A 234 -30.03 -6.27 -5.55
N SER A 235 -29.70 -6.88 -6.70
CA SER A 235 -28.71 -7.95 -6.81
C SER A 235 -27.27 -7.42 -7.01
N GLY A 236 -27.05 -6.11 -6.89
CA GLY A 236 -25.77 -5.46 -7.12
C GLY A 236 -25.60 -4.94 -8.54
N PHE A 237 -24.38 -4.98 -9.07
CA PHE A 237 -24.04 -4.40 -10.36
C PHE A 237 -22.79 -5.01 -10.99
N GLU A 238 -22.59 -4.72 -12.27
CA GLU A 238 -21.49 -5.23 -13.08
C GLU A 238 -20.78 -4.08 -13.81
N ILE A 239 -19.44 -4.17 -13.89
CA ILE A 239 -18.61 -3.21 -14.61
C ILE A 239 -17.74 -3.92 -15.64
N GLU A 240 -17.56 -3.28 -16.80
CA GLU A 240 -16.50 -3.57 -17.74
C GLU A 240 -15.24 -2.81 -17.31
N VAL A 241 -14.16 -3.55 -17.04
CA VAL A 241 -12.89 -3.03 -16.55
C VAL A 241 -12.15 -2.37 -17.70
N HIS A 242 -11.79 -1.09 -17.50
CA HIS A 242 -10.96 -0.33 -18.44
C HIS A 242 -9.58 -0.05 -17.87
N GLU A 243 -9.46 0.08 -16.55
CA GLU A 243 -8.20 0.24 -15.85
C GLU A 243 -8.16 -0.63 -14.62
N ALA A 244 -7.05 -1.31 -14.39
CA ALA A 244 -6.80 -2.14 -13.23
C ALA A 244 -5.34 -2.02 -12.83
N PHE A 245 -5.07 -1.75 -11.54
CA PHE A 245 -3.71 -1.59 -11.05
C PHE A 245 -3.59 -1.74 -9.53
N SER A 246 -2.45 -2.24 -9.08
CA SER A 246 -2.05 -2.21 -7.67
C SER A 246 -1.63 -0.79 -7.26
N THR A 247 -1.80 -0.47 -5.98
CA THR A 247 -1.37 0.83 -5.42
C THR A 247 -0.55 0.65 -4.15
N CYS A 248 0.37 1.59 -3.91
CA CYS A 248 1.33 1.56 -2.81
C CYS A 248 0.64 1.46 -1.43
N PRO A 249 1.17 0.70 -0.46
CA PRO A 249 0.57 0.55 0.88
C PRO A 249 0.72 1.79 1.78
N LYS A 250 1.49 2.81 1.35
CA LYS A 250 1.72 4.05 2.11
C LYS A 250 0.40 4.62 2.67
N TYR A 251 0.49 5.04 3.92
CA TYR A 251 -0.57 5.72 4.69
C TYR A 251 -1.76 4.85 5.13
N ILE A 252 -1.80 3.55 4.78
CA ILE A 252 -2.89 2.67 5.24
C ILE A 252 -2.61 2.26 6.68
N GLN A 253 -3.55 2.53 7.58
CA GLN A 253 -3.45 2.08 8.97
C GLN A 253 -3.81 0.60 9.05
N GLN A 254 -3.04 -0.16 9.83
CA GLN A 254 -3.29 -1.59 9.98
C GLN A 254 -4.44 -1.82 10.96
N ARG A 255 -5.41 -2.62 10.53
CA ARG A 255 -6.60 -2.97 11.33
C ARG A 255 -7.03 -4.40 11.02
N ALA A 256 -7.65 -5.05 11.99
CA ALA A 256 -8.16 -6.41 11.83
C ALA A 256 -9.58 -6.53 12.37
N VAL A 257 -10.43 -7.32 11.71
CA VAL A 257 -11.84 -7.48 12.11
C VAL A 257 -11.91 -8.39 13.33
N VAL A 258 -12.41 -7.86 14.45
CA VAL A 258 -12.60 -8.61 15.71
C VAL A 258 -14.03 -9.07 15.93
N LYS A 259 -15.00 -8.35 15.36
CA LYS A 259 -16.42 -8.61 15.63
C LYS A 259 -17.26 -8.21 14.43
N VAL A 260 -18.42 -8.87 14.31
CA VAL A 260 -19.47 -8.55 13.35
C VAL A 260 -20.78 -8.35 14.11
N TYR A 261 -21.44 -7.22 13.91
CA TYR A 261 -22.79 -6.95 14.41
C TYR A 261 -23.85 -7.67 13.57
N LYS A 262 -24.86 -8.23 14.25
CA LYS A 262 -26.07 -8.79 13.62
C LYS A 262 -26.97 -7.69 13.09
N GLU A 263 -27.79 -8.02 12.10
CA GLU A 263 -28.76 -7.08 11.51
C GLU A 263 -29.69 -6.42 12.54
N GLU A 264 -30.13 -7.19 13.53
CA GLU A 264 -31.02 -6.74 14.61
C GLU A 264 -30.33 -5.73 15.53
N GLU A 265 -29.09 -6.03 15.96
CA GLU A 265 -28.26 -5.13 16.78
C GLU A 265 -27.98 -3.81 16.06
N ARG A 266 -27.79 -3.86 14.73
CA ARG A 266 -27.60 -2.67 13.90
C ARG A 266 -28.89 -1.86 13.82
N LYS A 267 -30.03 -2.50 13.55
CA LYS A 267 -31.35 -1.83 13.44
C LYS A 267 -31.81 -1.18 14.75
N GLU A 268 -31.46 -1.72 15.91
CA GLU A 268 -31.73 -1.09 17.21
C GLU A 268 -30.89 0.18 17.43
N GLY A 269 -29.70 0.28 16.79
CA GLY A 269 -28.83 1.45 16.84
C GLY A 269 -28.95 2.41 15.64
N THR A 270 -29.52 1.99 14.50
CA THR A 270 -29.57 2.82 13.29
C THR A 270 -30.55 3.98 13.45
N VAL A 271 -30.05 5.15 13.86
CA VAL A 271 -30.75 6.41 13.60
C VAL A 271 -30.31 6.93 12.24
N ASN A 272 -31.24 6.97 11.28
CA ASN A 272 -31.02 7.67 10.02
C ASN A 272 -31.13 9.17 10.29
N LEU A 273 -29.99 9.84 10.50
CA LEU A 273 -29.93 11.29 10.48
C LEU A 273 -29.64 11.74 9.04
N LEU A 274 -30.71 11.93 8.27
CA LEU A 274 -30.74 12.66 7.01
C LEU A 274 -31.77 13.78 7.20
N MET A 275 -31.57 15.05 6.87
CA MET A 275 -30.81 15.66 5.77
C MET A 275 -30.49 17.12 6.12
N ALA A 276 -29.47 17.71 5.50
CA ALA A 276 -29.64 19.05 4.94
C ALA A 276 -30.71 18.94 3.84
N ASP A 277 -31.98 19.18 4.18
CA ASP A 277 -33.13 18.86 3.31
C ASP A 277 -33.05 19.60 1.97
N LYS A 278 -33.70 19.00 0.97
CA LYS A 278 -33.76 19.38 -0.44
C LYS A 278 -34.39 20.76 -0.63
N THR A 279 -33.60 21.81 -0.45
CA THR A 279 -33.63 23.10 -1.15
C THR A 279 -32.56 23.99 -0.52
N ILE A 280 -31.29 23.60 -0.70
CA ILE A 280 -30.17 24.42 -0.20
C ILE A 280 -30.10 25.69 -1.06
N THR A 281 -30.66 26.79 -0.57
CA THR A 281 -30.30 28.13 -1.03
C THR A 281 -28.93 28.49 -0.45
N PRO A 282 -28.10 29.28 -1.16
CA PRO A 282 -26.86 29.81 -0.59
C PRO A 282 -27.16 30.55 0.72
N GLY A 283 -26.69 30.00 1.85
CA GLY A 283 -26.91 30.56 3.19
C GLY A 283 -27.63 29.63 4.19
N ASP A 284 -28.10 28.46 3.77
CA ASP A 284 -28.79 27.52 4.68
C ASP A 284 -27.81 26.81 5.63
N GLU A 285 -28.02 26.97 6.94
CA GLU A 285 -27.25 26.36 8.04
C GLU A 285 -27.37 24.83 8.05
N SER A 286 -28.39 24.26 7.42
CA SER A 286 -28.58 22.81 7.31
C SER A 286 -27.41 22.10 6.60
N SER A 287 -26.68 22.81 5.74
CA SER A 287 -25.49 22.32 5.02
C SER A 287 -24.18 22.40 5.81
N TYR A 288 -24.20 22.98 7.02
CA TYR A 288 -23.03 23.07 7.89
C TYR A 288 -22.68 21.72 8.54
N LEU A 289 -21.39 21.52 8.74
CA LEU A 289 -20.85 20.42 9.53
C LEU A 289 -21.17 20.70 11.01
N SER A 290 -21.97 19.85 11.62
CA SER A 290 -22.22 19.89 13.07
C SER A 290 -20.92 19.60 13.84
N GLU A 291 -20.89 19.92 15.14
CA GLU A 291 -19.71 19.66 15.98
C GLU A 291 -19.37 18.17 16.03
N ASP A 292 -20.37 17.31 16.13
CA ASP A 292 -20.17 15.86 16.13
C ASP A 292 -19.58 15.35 14.80
N VAL A 293 -20.04 15.90 13.67
CA VAL A 293 -19.50 15.56 12.34
C VAL A 293 -18.06 16.05 12.21
N ILE A 294 -17.75 17.26 12.71
CA ILE A 294 -16.38 17.78 12.74
C ILE A 294 -15.49 16.87 13.60
N ASN A 295 -15.94 16.47 14.79
CA ASN A 295 -15.21 15.59 15.68
C ASN A 295 -14.93 14.22 15.03
N PHE A 296 -15.91 13.66 14.32
CA PHE A 296 -15.71 12.42 13.55
C PHE A 296 -14.64 12.64 12.46
N ILE A 297 -14.76 13.66 11.63
CA ILE A 297 -13.78 13.93 10.54
C ILE A 297 -12.37 14.11 11.09
N VAL A 298 -12.23 14.92 12.13
CA VAL A 298 -10.94 15.26 12.74
C VAL A 298 -10.31 14.07 13.48
N GLY A 299 -11.13 13.24 14.13
CA GLY A 299 -10.70 12.01 14.79
C GLY A 299 -10.36 10.87 13.83
N SER A 300 -10.77 10.97 12.56
CA SER A 300 -10.53 9.94 11.56
C SER A 300 -9.06 9.87 11.13
N ASP A 301 -8.54 8.66 10.95
CA ASP A 301 -7.19 8.38 10.42
C ASP A 301 -7.18 7.86 8.97
N THR A 302 -8.39 7.68 8.43
CA THR A 302 -8.65 7.09 7.13
C THR A 302 -9.81 7.81 6.45
N MET A 303 -9.64 8.17 5.18
CA MET A 303 -10.66 8.80 4.34
C MET A 303 -10.59 8.18 2.94
N MET A 304 -11.74 7.77 2.40
CA MET A 304 -11.87 7.44 1.00
C MET A 304 -12.30 8.68 0.22
N ILE A 305 -11.72 8.88 -0.96
CA ILE A 305 -12.01 9.99 -1.86
C ILE A 305 -12.44 9.45 -3.23
N ALA A 306 -13.59 9.90 -3.69
CA ALA A 306 -14.12 9.70 -5.02
C ALA A 306 -13.91 10.99 -5.84
N THR A 307 -13.41 10.84 -7.07
CA THR A 307 -13.36 11.92 -8.07
C THR A 307 -13.78 11.35 -9.42
N ILE A 308 -14.26 12.22 -10.31
CA ILE A 308 -14.73 11.82 -11.64
C ILE A 308 -14.09 12.69 -12.71
N HIS A 309 -13.77 12.11 -13.85
CA HIS A 309 -13.61 12.84 -15.10
C HIS A 309 -14.77 12.46 -16.02
N GLN A 310 -15.67 13.41 -16.26
CA GLN A 310 -16.99 13.22 -16.87
C GLN A 310 -17.01 12.34 -18.14
N THR A 311 -15.92 12.30 -18.91
CA THR A 311 -15.85 11.57 -20.20
C THR A 311 -14.85 10.43 -20.25
N VAL A 312 -13.94 10.29 -19.28
CA VAL A 312 -12.79 9.36 -19.44
C VAL A 312 -12.44 8.54 -18.21
N GLY A 313 -13.07 8.75 -17.05
CA GLY A 313 -12.73 7.94 -15.88
C GLY A 313 -13.41 8.33 -14.58
N ALA A 314 -13.27 7.45 -13.60
CA ALA A 314 -13.58 7.67 -12.20
C ALA A 314 -12.39 7.24 -11.35
N ASP A 315 -12.21 7.79 -10.16
CA ASP A 315 -11.18 7.35 -9.24
C ASP A 315 -11.71 7.26 -7.81
N CYS A 316 -11.53 6.10 -7.18
CA CYS A 316 -11.76 5.86 -5.76
C CYS A 316 -10.42 5.55 -5.08
N SER A 317 -9.96 6.45 -4.22
CA SER A 317 -8.67 6.35 -3.55
C SER A 317 -8.79 6.40 -2.04
N HIS A 318 -7.85 5.75 -1.36
CA HIS A 318 -7.65 5.88 0.07
C HIS A 318 -6.65 7.01 0.37
N ARG A 319 -6.94 7.82 1.38
CA ARG A 319 -6.05 8.77 2.06
C ARG A 319 -6.01 8.41 3.54
N GLY A 320 -4.83 8.47 4.14
CA GLY A 320 -4.66 8.17 5.55
C GLY A 320 -3.58 9.04 6.17
N GLY A 321 -3.67 9.18 7.48
CA GLY A 321 -2.75 9.97 8.29
C GLY A 321 -3.08 9.77 9.76
N ARG A 322 -2.36 10.45 10.64
CA ARG A 322 -2.72 10.45 12.07
C ARG A 322 -3.97 11.32 12.28
N PRO A 323 -4.84 11.04 13.28
CA PRO A 323 -5.96 11.92 13.62
C PRO A 323 -5.53 13.40 13.67
N GLY A 324 -6.29 14.28 13.03
CA GLY A 324 -5.91 15.67 12.75
C GLY A 324 -5.22 15.91 11.39
N PHE A 325 -4.97 14.87 10.58
CA PHE A 325 -4.46 15.06 9.20
C PHE A 325 -5.47 15.72 8.27
N ILE A 326 -6.77 15.59 8.60
CA ILE A 326 -7.84 16.38 8.01
C ILE A 326 -8.23 17.43 9.03
N ARG A 327 -8.15 18.68 8.60
CA ARG A 327 -8.45 19.86 9.41
C ARG A 327 -9.71 20.53 8.88
N VAL A 328 -10.37 21.29 9.73
CA VAL A 328 -11.61 22.01 9.38
C VAL A 328 -11.33 23.50 9.44
N LEU A 329 -11.42 24.18 8.29
CA LEU A 329 -11.19 25.61 8.17
C LEU A 329 -12.41 26.43 8.62
N ASP A 330 -13.59 25.89 8.37
CA ASP A 330 -14.89 26.45 8.74
C ASP A 330 -15.96 25.36 8.69
N ARG A 331 -17.23 25.70 9.00
CA ARG A 331 -18.38 24.77 9.00
C ARG A 331 -18.70 24.13 7.62
N LYS A 332 -17.96 24.43 6.56
CA LYS A 332 -18.11 23.85 5.20
C LYS A 332 -16.80 23.36 4.60
N THR A 333 -15.65 23.85 5.04
CA THR A 333 -14.39 23.64 4.34
C THR A 333 -13.44 22.72 5.10
N LEU A 334 -13.09 21.59 4.49
CA LEU A 334 -12.06 20.66 4.97
C LEU A 334 -10.72 20.94 4.29
N VAL A 335 -9.62 20.66 4.97
CA VAL A 335 -8.25 20.92 4.51
C VAL A 335 -7.33 19.76 4.85
N TRP A 336 -6.53 19.30 3.88
CA TRP A 336 -5.46 18.32 4.13
C TRP A 336 -4.31 18.48 3.12
N GLY A 337 -3.15 17.90 3.43
CA GLY A 337 -1.99 17.86 2.52
C GLY A 337 -2.05 16.68 1.54
N ASP A 338 -1.68 16.89 0.28
CA ASP A 338 -1.48 15.78 -0.68
C ASP A 338 -0.07 15.19 -0.53
N TYR A 339 0.02 14.14 0.30
CA TYR A 339 1.29 13.47 0.60
C TYR A 339 1.90 12.77 -0.62
N VAL A 340 3.21 12.53 -0.54
CA VAL A 340 4.00 11.92 -1.63
C VAL A 340 3.49 10.52 -1.97
N GLY A 341 2.88 10.41 -3.15
CA GLY A 341 2.43 9.14 -3.74
C GLY A 341 3.24 8.74 -4.97
N LYS A 342 2.68 7.83 -5.77
CA LYS A 342 3.29 7.27 -7.01
C LYS A 342 3.39 8.24 -8.20
N GLY A 343 3.12 9.53 -8.00
CA GLY A 343 3.25 10.58 -9.03
C GLY A 343 2.30 10.49 -10.24
N MET A 344 1.32 9.58 -10.26
CA MET A 344 0.37 9.40 -11.38
C MET A 344 -0.83 10.35 -11.34
N PHE A 345 -1.18 10.89 -10.16
CA PHE A 345 -2.24 11.88 -9.98
C PHE A 345 -3.64 11.52 -10.50
N GLN A 346 -4.06 10.26 -10.45
CA GLN A 346 -5.40 9.84 -10.91
C GLN A 346 -6.55 10.55 -10.17
N THR A 347 -6.43 10.75 -8.86
CA THR A 347 -7.44 11.48 -8.09
C THR A 347 -7.45 12.98 -8.41
N LEU A 348 -6.29 13.65 -8.33
CA LEU A 348 -6.21 15.12 -8.46
C LEU A 348 -6.19 15.59 -9.92
N GLY A 349 -5.82 14.71 -10.86
CA GLY A 349 -5.90 14.96 -12.29
C GLY A 349 -7.35 15.06 -12.78
N ASN A 350 -8.27 14.31 -12.17
CA ASN A 350 -9.70 14.44 -12.42
C ASN A 350 -10.23 15.84 -12.08
N THR A 351 -9.67 16.48 -11.03
CA THR A 351 -10.17 17.77 -10.52
C THR A 351 -9.82 18.96 -11.41
N VAL A 352 -8.91 18.78 -12.38
CA VAL A 352 -8.53 19.83 -13.34
C VAL A 352 -9.73 20.29 -14.18
N ASN A 353 -10.61 19.35 -14.56
CA ASN A 353 -11.78 19.63 -15.39
C ASN A 353 -13.11 19.43 -14.65
N CYS A 354 -13.12 18.68 -13.54
CA CYS A 354 -14.32 18.42 -12.76
C CYS A 354 -13.98 18.48 -11.26
N PRO A 355 -14.23 19.61 -10.57
CA PRO A 355 -13.84 19.76 -9.17
C PRO A 355 -14.68 18.89 -8.23
N ASN A 356 -15.77 18.28 -8.70
CA ASN A 356 -16.68 17.51 -7.86
C ASN A 356 -15.98 16.28 -7.27
N ALA A 357 -16.15 16.09 -5.97
CA ALA A 357 -15.60 14.96 -5.25
C ALA A 357 -16.55 14.47 -4.15
N GLY A 358 -16.42 13.19 -3.83
CA GLY A 358 -17.10 12.55 -2.71
C GLY A 358 -16.09 12.09 -1.67
N LEU A 359 -16.38 12.26 -0.39
CA LEU A 359 -15.57 11.73 0.70
C LEU A 359 -16.37 10.69 1.48
N LEU A 360 -15.69 9.68 2.01
CA LEU A 360 -16.26 8.70 2.93
C LEU A 360 -15.31 8.49 4.10
N PHE A 361 -15.87 8.61 5.30
CA PHE A 361 -15.24 8.31 6.58
C PHE A 361 -15.92 7.07 7.18
N VAL A 362 -15.12 6.23 7.82
CA VAL A 362 -15.57 4.99 8.46
C VAL A 362 -15.18 5.04 9.93
N ASP A 363 -16.16 4.93 10.81
CA ASP A 363 -15.92 4.59 12.21
C ASP A 363 -15.72 3.08 12.28
N PHE A 364 -14.46 2.68 12.45
CA PHE A 364 -14.06 1.28 12.50
C PHE A 364 -14.48 0.57 13.79
N GLU A 365 -14.84 1.30 14.85
CA GLU A 365 -15.20 0.71 16.14
C GLU A 365 -16.71 0.50 16.26
N ASN A 366 -17.50 1.45 15.72
CA ASN A 366 -18.97 1.43 15.87
C ASN A 366 -19.72 1.17 14.55
N GLY A 367 -19.03 1.14 13.42
CA GLY A 367 -19.63 0.88 12.11
C GLY A 367 -20.43 2.06 11.53
N HIS A 368 -20.19 3.29 12.00
CA HIS A 368 -20.77 4.49 11.42
C HIS A 368 -20.09 4.85 10.09
N LEU A 369 -20.85 5.39 9.14
CA LEU A 369 -20.34 5.88 7.86
C LEU A 369 -20.77 7.33 7.66
N LEU A 370 -19.82 8.19 7.32
CA LEU A 370 -20.10 9.59 7.00
C LEU A 370 -19.67 9.85 5.55
N GLN A 371 -20.66 10.15 4.69
CA GLN A 371 -20.47 10.47 3.28
C GLN A 371 -20.62 11.97 3.06
N LEU A 372 -19.71 12.59 2.30
CA LEU A 372 -19.80 13.99 1.91
C LEU A 372 -19.73 14.10 0.38
N THR A 373 -20.40 15.11 -0.18
CA THR A 373 -20.19 15.55 -1.56
C THR A 373 -19.86 17.04 -1.58
N GLY A 374 -18.98 17.45 -2.49
CA GLY A 374 -18.44 18.80 -2.51
C GLY A 374 -17.51 19.05 -3.69
N ASP A 375 -16.79 20.16 -3.63
CA ASP A 375 -15.83 20.56 -4.65
C ASP A 375 -14.41 20.67 -4.09
N ILE A 376 -13.43 20.27 -4.88
CA ILE A 376 -12.01 20.33 -4.56
C ILE A 376 -11.36 21.57 -5.19
N GLN A 377 -10.56 22.26 -4.37
CA GLN A 377 -9.60 23.28 -4.81
C GLN A 377 -8.19 22.87 -4.39
N ILE A 378 -7.22 23.04 -5.30
CA ILE A 378 -5.81 22.73 -5.04
C ILE A 378 -5.00 24.01 -4.90
N ILE A 379 -4.34 24.16 -3.76
CA ILE A 379 -3.38 25.24 -3.50
C ILE A 379 -1.97 24.69 -3.67
N TRP A 380 -1.26 25.21 -4.66
CA TRP A 380 0.14 24.86 -4.92
C TRP A 380 1.05 25.73 -4.09
N ARG A 381 2.15 25.15 -3.59
CA ARG A 381 3.06 25.83 -2.68
C ARG A 381 4.51 25.56 -3.08
N GLU A 382 5.40 26.38 -2.52
CA GLU A 382 6.82 26.06 -2.55
C GLU A 382 7.08 24.85 -1.64
N VAL A 383 7.99 23.99 -2.08
CA VAL A 383 8.35 22.76 -1.38
C VAL A 383 8.74 23.08 0.07
N GLY A 384 8.13 22.36 1.03
CA GLY A 384 8.39 22.53 2.47
C GLY A 384 7.61 23.66 3.15
N THR A 385 6.79 24.43 2.43
CA THR A 385 6.00 25.53 3.02
C THR A 385 4.56 25.14 3.37
N SER A 386 4.09 23.97 2.96
CA SER A 386 2.71 23.53 3.12
C SER A 386 2.48 22.60 4.31
N LEU A 387 1.20 22.44 4.63
CA LEU A 387 0.64 21.52 5.62
C LEU A 387 1.31 20.15 5.56
N ASP A 388 1.89 19.75 6.70
CA ASP A 388 2.50 18.45 6.97
C ASP A 388 3.60 18.04 5.96
N GLY A 389 4.28 19.03 5.37
CA GLY A 389 5.38 18.82 4.42
C GLY A 389 4.95 18.39 3.01
N SER A 390 3.66 18.54 2.68
CA SER A 390 3.17 18.33 1.32
C SER A 390 3.60 19.49 0.40
N ASP A 391 3.65 19.27 -0.92
CA ASP A 391 3.88 20.36 -1.90
C ASP A 391 2.57 21.05 -2.31
N ARG A 392 1.44 20.54 -1.82
CA ARG A 392 0.09 20.91 -2.26
C ARG A 392 -0.91 20.70 -1.12
N THR A 393 -1.76 21.69 -0.92
CA THR A 393 -2.88 21.63 0.03
C THR A 393 -4.19 21.45 -0.74
N VAL A 394 -5.03 20.55 -0.28
CA VAL A 394 -6.36 20.29 -0.83
C VAL A 394 -7.41 20.95 0.07
N LEU A 395 -8.26 21.78 -0.52
CA LEU A 395 -9.46 22.32 0.10
C LEU A 395 -10.66 21.57 -0.46
N PHE A 396 -11.57 21.15 0.42
CA PHE A 396 -12.84 20.54 0.03
C PHE A 396 -13.99 21.36 0.60
N HIS A 397 -14.80 21.93 -0.30
CA HIS A 397 -15.98 22.69 0.06
C HIS A 397 -17.20 21.78 0.06
N THR A 398 -17.69 21.48 1.26
CA THR A 398 -18.83 20.58 1.49
C THR A 398 -20.11 21.23 0.98
N LYS A 399 -20.85 20.48 0.15
CA LYS A 399 -22.20 20.83 -0.32
C LYS A 399 -23.28 20.11 0.48
N ARG A 400 -23.10 18.81 0.69
CA ARG A 400 -24.01 17.96 1.47
C ARG A 400 -23.23 16.85 2.14
N TRP A 401 -23.77 16.36 3.25
CA TRP A 401 -23.24 15.21 3.97
C TRP A 401 -24.38 14.30 4.47
N MET A 402 -24.05 13.05 4.72
CA MET A 402 -24.97 11.99 5.14
C MET A 402 -24.27 11.10 6.18
N LEU A 403 -24.92 10.86 7.32
CA LEU A 403 -24.40 9.99 8.38
C LEU A 403 -25.29 8.74 8.50
N PHE A 404 -24.69 7.56 8.36
CA PHE A 404 -25.32 6.28 8.54
C PHE A 404 -24.76 5.62 9.78
N GLN A 405 -25.56 5.55 10.85
CA GLN A 405 -25.11 4.94 12.10
C GLN A 405 -25.24 3.40 12.04
N HIS A 406 -24.19 2.69 12.51
CA HIS A 406 -24.15 1.22 12.58
C HIS A 406 -24.45 0.52 11.25
N SER A 407 -24.17 1.20 10.13
CA SER A 407 -24.44 0.69 8.80
C SER A 407 -23.44 -0.39 8.42
N CYS A 408 -22.16 -0.20 8.76
CA CYS A 408 -21.15 -1.23 8.58
C CYS A 408 -21.26 -2.29 9.69
N PRO A 409 -21.31 -3.59 9.35
CA PRO A 409 -21.43 -4.64 10.35
C PRO A 409 -20.10 -5.00 11.00
N PHE A 410 -18.96 -4.56 10.47
CA PHE A 410 -17.65 -4.94 10.98
C PHE A 410 -17.18 -3.99 12.07
N VAL A 411 -16.59 -4.57 13.12
CA VAL A 411 -15.81 -3.86 14.13
C VAL A 411 -14.36 -4.27 13.93
N TRP A 412 -13.51 -3.28 13.70
CA TRP A 412 -12.09 -3.48 13.55
C TRP A 412 -11.32 -3.00 14.77
N GLN A 413 -10.36 -3.80 15.19
CA GLN A 413 -9.35 -3.40 16.14
C GLN A 413 -8.19 -2.70 15.41
N PHE A 414 -7.74 -1.58 15.95
CA PHE A 414 -6.51 -0.94 15.51
C PHE A 414 -5.29 -1.82 15.83
N VAL A 415 -4.41 -2.02 14.85
CA VAL A 415 -3.16 -2.79 15.02
C VAL A 415 -1.96 -1.84 15.04
N SER A 416 -1.79 -1.00 14.02
CA SER A 416 -0.63 -0.11 13.93
C SER A 416 -0.82 1.06 12.95
N MET A 417 -0.20 2.21 13.22
CA MET A 417 -0.11 3.32 12.28
C MET A 417 0.86 3.00 11.14
N SER A 418 0.65 3.58 9.97
CA SER A 418 1.63 3.55 8.89
C SER A 418 2.87 4.37 9.27
N SER A 419 4.05 3.78 9.13
CA SER A 419 5.35 4.45 9.28
C SER A 419 5.56 5.59 8.27
N HIS A 420 4.70 5.67 7.25
CA HIS A 420 4.74 6.71 6.23
C HIS A 420 3.86 7.90 6.57
N ASN A 421 3.03 7.85 7.63
CA ASN A 421 2.23 9.01 8.02
C ASN A 421 3.18 10.16 8.42
N PRO A 422 3.07 11.35 7.79
CA PRO A 422 3.83 12.49 8.23
C PRO A 422 3.36 12.91 9.62
N LEU A 423 4.22 13.64 10.32
CA LEU A 423 3.78 14.34 11.51
C LEU A 423 2.92 15.53 11.13
N LEU A 424 1.99 15.85 12.03
CA LEU A 424 1.22 17.07 11.92
C LEU A 424 2.14 18.25 12.25
N ASN A 425 2.14 19.27 11.41
CA ASN A 425 2.90 20.48 11.61
C ASN A 425 2.00 21.60 12.14
N ASP A 426 2.52 22.40 13.08
CA ASP A 426 1.82 23.51 13.76
C ASP A 426 1.80 24.79 12.92
N MET A 427 2.06 24.72 11.62
CA MET A 427 2.13 25.93 10.82
C MET A 427 0.77 26.61 10.80
N ASN A 428 0.74 27.93 11.06
CA ASN A 428 -0.42 28.84 10.96
C ASN A 428 -1.03 28.92 9.53
N GLU A 429 -0.87 27.89 8.70
CA GLU A 429 -1.48 27.79 7.37
C GLU A 429 -3.00 27.89 7.45
N LEU A 430 -3.64 27.29 8.45
CA LEU A 430 -5.09 27.44 8.64
C LEU A 430 -5.48 28.89 8.90
N GLU A 431 -4.72 29.61 9.74
CA GLU A 431 -4.95 31.05 9.96
C GLU A 431 -4.74 31.85 8.67
N LYS A 432 -3.72 31.52 7.87
CA LYS A 432 -3.49 32.17 6.55
C LYS A 432 -4.63 31.90 5.57
N LEU A 433 -5.25 30.72 5.64
CA LEU A 433 -6.39 30.33 4.79
C LEU A 433 -7.71 30.92 5.29
N ASN A 434 -7.81 31.28 6.57
CA ASN A 434 -8.97 31.93 7.19
C ASN A 434 -8.57 33.15 8.06
N PRO A 435 -8.04 34.23 7.45
CA PRO A 435 -7.47 35.37 8.18
C PRO A 435 -8.51 36.17 8.98
N ASN A 436 -9.80 36.00 8.69
CA ASN A 436 -10.87 36.77 9.30
C ASN A 436 -11.55 36.06 10.48
N HIS A 437 -11.18 34.80 10.78
CA HIS A 437 -11.73 33.99 11.88
C HIS A 437 -13.26 34.06 12.01
N SER A 438 -13.98 34.20 10.90
CA SER A 438 -15.42 34.49 10.92
C SER A 438 -16.27 33.34 11.48
N LEU A 439 -15.69 32.15 11.67
CA LEU A 439 -16.27 31.00 12.34
C LEU A 439 -15.19 30.32 13.20
N PRO A 440 -15.54 29.73 14.37
CA PRO A 440 -14.57 29.10 15.27
C PRO A 440 -13.90 27.92 14.58
N VAL A 441 -12.57 27.99 14.48
CA VAL A 441 -11.68 26.92 13.98
C VAL A 441 -11.25 26.10 15.17
N VAL A 442 -11.53 24.79 15.17
CA VAL A 442 -10.89 23.85 16.11
C VAL A 442 -9.72 23.20 15.37
N ASP A 443 -8.55 23.84 15.42
CA ASP A 443 -7.33 23.18 14.98
C ASP A 443 -6.83 22.25 16.08
N VAL A 444 -7.15 20.96 15.97
CA VAL A 444 -6.63 19.96 16.92
C VAL A 444 -5.20 19.53 16.57
N ALA A 445 -4.66 19.93 15.41
CA ALA A 445 -3.37 19.43 14.95
C ALA A 445 -2.23 19.73 15.93
N PRO A 446 -2.17 20.89 16.62
CA PRO A 446 -1.17 21.12 17.67
C PRO A 446 -1.29 20.18 18.88
N LEU A 447 -2.52 19.91 19.33
CA LEU A 447 -2.77 18.97 20.44
C LEU A 447 -2.37 17.55 20.04
N MET A 448 -2.77 17.14 18.83
CA MET A 448 -2.44 15.83 18.27
C MET A 448 -0.93 15.71 18.01
N LYS A 449 -0.26 16.76 17.53
CA LYS A 449 1.20 16.78 17.36
C LYS A 449 1.90 16.57 18.68
N GLN A 450 1.53 17.29 19.74
CA GLN A 450 2.13 17.09 21.06
C GLN A 450 1.97 15.65 21.57
N LYS A 451 0.81 15.04 21.33
CA LYS A 451 0.56 13.62 21.63
C LYS A 451 1.47 12.72 20.79
N HIS A 452 1.54 12.94 19.48
CA HIS A 452 2.33 12.13 18.54
C HIS A 452 3.84 12.25 18.75
N LEU A 453 4.35 13.42 19.16
CA LEU A 453 5.77 13.63 19.44
C LEU A 453 6.27 12.71 20.56
N LYS A 454 5.42 12.37 21.55
CA LYS A 454 5.77 11.42 22.63
C LYS A 454 5.98 10.00 22.11
N ASP A 455 5.33 9.65 20.99
CA ASP A 455 5.42 8.32 20.40
C ASP A 455 6.65 8.15 19.52
N ILE A 456 7.26 9.25 19.07
CA ILE A 456 8.40 9.20 18.16
C ILE A 456 9.57 8.46 18.81
N VAL A 457 10.16 7.58 18.02
CA VAL A 457 11.32 6.81 18.43
C VAL A 457 12.57 7.53 17.92
N HIS A 458 13.40 8.00 18.84
CA HIS A 458 14.69 8.59 18.51
C HIS A 458 15.71 7.48 18.28
N ALA A 459 16.35 7.51 17.10
CA ALA A 459 17.37 6.58 16.67
C ALA A 459 18.71 7.33 16.56
N ARG A 460 19.60 7.08 17.52
CA ARG A 460 20.93 7.71 17.58
C ARG A 460 21.93 6.92 16.75
N LEU A 461 22.63 7.60 15.85
CA LEU A 461 23.67 7.02 15.00
C LEU A 461 24.91 6.69 15.85
N GLU A 462 25.23 5.41 15.99
CA GLU A 462 26.38 4.94 16.77
C GLU A 462 27.48 4.30 15.90
N ARG A 463 27.18 3.99 14.64
CA ARG A 463 28.14 3.29 13.77
C ARG A 463 28.00 3.74 12.32
N ILE A 464 29.13 3.97 11.65
CA ILE A 464 29.20 4.18 10.21
C ILE A 464 30.32 3.29 9.66
N ILE A 465 29.97 2.36 8.77
CA ILE A 465 30.91 1.40 8.18
C ILE A 465 30.91 1.57 6.67
N PRO A 466 32.06 1.88 6.04
CA PRO A 466 32.18 1.83 4.59
C PRO A 466 32.07 0.38 4.10
N VAL A 467 31.20 0.13 3.12
CA VAL A 467 31.01 -1.19 2.51
C VAL A 467 31.63 -1.21 1.10
N THR A 468 31.29 -0.22 0.29
CA THR A 468 31.91 0.04 -1.02
C THR A 468 32.11 1.56 -1.18
N ALA A 469 32.62 2.01 -2.33
CA ALA A 469 32.72 3.44 -2.62
C ALA A 469 31.36 4.16 -2.59
N GLU A 470 30.26 3.46 -2.90
CA GLU A 470 28.92 4.02 -2.99
C GLU A 470 27.99 3.57 -1.85
N VAL A 471 28.41 2.61 -1.01
CA VAL A 471 27.55 2.01 0.03
C VAL A 471 28.20 2.14 1.40
N LYS A 472 27.42 2.62 2.37
CA LYS A 472 27.78 2.66 3.80
C LYS A 472 26.68 2.00 4.63
N THR A 473 27.07 1.30 5.69
CA THR A 473 26.16 0.81 6.73
C THR A 473 26.13 1.79 7.89
N PHE A 474 24.91 2.14 8.34
CA PHE A 474 24.64 3.05 9.45
C PHE A 474 23.94 2.27 10.56
N GLY A 475 24.54 2.26 11.74
CA GLY A 475 24.03 1.56 12.93
C GLY A 475 23.38 2.52 13.91
N PHE A 476 22.15 2.22 14.29
CA PHE A 476 21.32 3.07 15.13
C PHE A 476 20.97 2.38 16.44
N LYS A 477 21.15 3.11 17.54
CA LYS A 477 20.62 2.74 18.85
C LYS A 477 19.34 3.52 19.13
N ILE A 478 18.30 2.80 19.50
CA ILE A 478 17.02 3.35 19.92
C ILE A 478 17.14 3.83 21.36
N SER A 479 16.58 5.00 21.62
CA SER A 479 16.62 5.70 22.92
C SER A 479 16.02 4.87 24.07
N GLU A 480 16.50 5.12 25.29
CA GLU A 480 16.42 4.21 26.45
C GLU A 480 14.97 3.79 26.81
N ASN A 481 14.81 2.49 27.13
CA ASN A 481 13.59 1.74 27.47
C ASN A 481 12.63 1.34 26.33
N LYS A 482 12.92 1.65 25.06
CA LYS A 482 12.15 1.12 23.92
C LYS A 482 12.94 0.03 23.17
N THR A 483 12.24 -1.01 22.74
CA THR A 483 12.75 -2.02 21.80
C THR A 483 11.82 -2.09 20.59
N VAL A 484 12.36 -2.56 19.46
CA VAL A 484 11.59 -2.87 18.25
C VAL A 484 11.82 -4.33 17.90
N SER A 485 10.78 -5.01 17.44
CA SER A 485 10.90 -6.36 16.88
C SER A 485 11.19 -6.24 15.39
N ILE A 486 12.25 -6.90 14.92
CA ILE A 486 12.66 -6.86 13.51
C ILE A 486 12.69 -8.27 12.95
N GLN A 487 11.88 -8.53 11.93
CA GLN A 487 11.99 -9.74 11.12
C GLN A 487 12.99 -9.55 9.96
N PRO A 488 13.74 -10.60 9.59
CA PRO A 488 14.69 -10.53 8.49
C PRO A 488 14.01 -10.19 7.16
N GLY A 489 14.42 -9.07 6.55
CA GLY A 489 13.87 -8.54 5.30
C GLY A 489 13.03 -7.25 5.44
N GLN A 490 12.61 -6.89 6.66
CA GLN A 490 11.89 -5.64 6.93
C GLN A 490 12.72 -4.37 6.66
N TYR A 491 12.03 -3.23 6.56
CA TYR A 491 12.64 -1.91 6.40
C TYR A 491 12.29 -0.98 7.56
N ALA A 492 13.17 -0.01 7.80
CA ALA A 492 12.97 1.07 8.74
C ALA A 492 12.73 2.38 7.98
N THR A 493 11.71 3.14 8.38
CA THR A 493 11.37 4.44 7.80
C THR A 493 11.84 5.56 8.72
N PHE A 494 12.58 6.53 8.19
CA PHE A 494 13.11 7.66 8.95
C PHE A 494 12.70 9.00 8.34
N THR A 495 12.69 10.04 9.16
CA THR A 495 12.83 11.43 8.70
C THR A 495 14.05 12.10 9.34
N LEU A 496 14.70 12.99 8.58
CA LEU A 496 15.82 13.82 9.05
C LEU A 496 15.35 15.05 9.84
N SER A 497 14.12 15.51 9.57
CA SER A 497 13.52 16.66 10.25
C SER A 497 12.04 16.41 10.45
N LEU A 498 11.52 16.83 11.61
CA LEU A 498 10.08 16.79 11.86
C LEU A 498 9.34 17.91 11.12
N ASP A 499 10.02 19.03 10.85
CA ASP A 499 9.42 20.18 10.17
C ASP A 499 9.36 19.98 8.64
N HIS A 500 10.26 19.15 8.09
CA HIS A 500 10.32 18.80 6.68
C HIS A 500 10.42 17.27 6.51
N PRO A 501 9.29 16.54 6.55
CA PRO A 501 9.25 15.10 6.61
C PRO A 501 9.55 14.43 5.27
N TYR A 502 10.75 14.63 4.73
CA TYR A 502 11.27 13.77 3.67
C TYR A 502 11.56 12.40 4.24
N MET A 503 10.52 11.58 4.31
CA MET A 503 10.61 10.22 4.79
C MET A 503 11.28 9.33 3.75
N ARG A 504 12.18 8.46 4.20
CA ARG A 504 12.76 7.40 3.39
C ARG A 504 12.86 6.12 4.18
N SER A 505 12.72 5.02 3.47
CA SER A 505 12.76 3.68 4.01
C SER A 505 14.00 2.96 3.49
N TRP A 506 14.68 2.25 4.38
CA TRP A 506 15.81 1.39 4.04
C TRP A 506 15.65 0.04 4.71
N THR A 507 15.96 -1.03 4.00
CA THR A 507 15.98 -2.37 4.59
C THR A 507 16.86 -2.38 5.84
N VAL A 508 16.36 -2.96 6.92
CA VAL A 508 17.15 -3.29 8.10
C VAL A 508 18.06 -4.46 7.76
N SER A 509 19.34 -4.16 7.59
CA SER A 509 20.38 -5.11 7.18
C SER A 509 20.90 -6.01 8.31
N SER A 510 20.56 -5.74 9.57
CA SER A 510 21.12 -6.43 10.75
C SER A 510 20.11 -7.29 11.52
N ALA A 511 19.18 -7.96 10.84
CA ALA A 511 18.17 -8.76 11.53
C ALA A 511 18.82 -9.85 12.42
N GLN A 512 18.18 -10.13 13.56
CA GLN A 512 18.74 -11.02 14.58
C GLN A 512 18.46 -12.47 14.28
N TYR A 513 17.21 -12.93 14.26
CA TYR A 513 16.87 -14.36 14.11
C TYR A 513 15.70 -14.54 13.14
N VAL A 514 15.62 -15.72 12.50
CA VAL A 514 14.39 -16.13 11.80
C VAL A 514 13.28 -16.49 12.78
N THR A 515 12.03 -16.28 12.40
CA THR A 515 10.86 -16.67 13.18
C THR A 515 10.28 -17.98 12.62
N LEU A 516 10.24 -19.04 13.42
CA LEU A 516 9.74 -20.36 13.01
C LEU A 516 8.28 -20.56 13.46
N PRO A 517 7.42 -21.23 12.67
CA PRO A 517 6.00 -21.38 13.00
C PRO A 517 5.75 -22.27 14.23
N ASP A 518 6.51 -23.37 14.37
CA ASP A 518 6.22 -24.45 15.32
C ASP A 518 6.92 -24.30 16.68
N ILE A 519 7.71 -23.24 16.85
CA ILE A 519 8.30 -22.95 18.14
C ILE A 519 7.38 -21.93 18.80
N HIS A 520 6.86 -22.24 19.99
CA HIS A 520 6.28 -21.27 20.93
C HIS A 520 7.35 -20.28 21.40
N GLN A 521 7.93 -19.58 20.43
CA GLN A 521 9.08 -18.74 20.61
C GLN A 521 8.55 -17.40 21.10
N ASP A 522 9.10 -17.00 22.24
CA ASP A 522 8.97 -15.65 22.74
C ASP A 522 9.26 -14.67 21.59
N THR A 523 8.24 -13.95 21.15
CA THR A 523 8.33 -12.94 20.08
C THR A 523 9.30 -11.82 20.45
N SER A 524 9.72 -11.74 21.72
CA SER A 524 10.78 -10.87 22.19
C SER A 524 12.18 -11.27 21.70
N ILE A 525 12.37 -12.46 21.12
CA ILE A 525 13.70 -12.90 20.67
C ILE A 525 14.31 -11.98 19.60
N ASN A 526 13.45 -11.31 18.82
CA ASN A 526 13.84 -10.32 17.82
C ASN A 526 13.70 -8.87 18.33
N ASN A 527 13.35 -8.68 19.60
CA ASN A 527 13.35 -7.35 20.21
C ASN A 527 14.79 -6.87 20.40
N THR A 528 15.06 -5.70 19.84
CA THR A 528 16.36 -5.07 19.92
C THR A 528 16.22 -3.57 20.11
N ASN A 529 17.21 -2.96 20.75
CA ASN A 529 17.39 -1.52 20.78
C ASN A 529 18.48 -1.06 19.81
N TYR A 530 19.01 -1.94 18.97
CA TYR A 530 20.03 -1.63 17.97
C TYR A 530 19.71 -2.30 16.64
N PHE A 531 19.87 -1.56 15.54
CA PHE A 531 19.71 -2.09 14.19
C PHE A 531 20.53 -1.29 13.18
N GLU A 532 20.72 -1.84 11.98
CA GLU A 532 21.55 -1.22 10.95
C GLU A 532 20.84 -1.19 9.61
N ILE A 533 21.01 -0.08 8.89
CA ILE A 533 20.60 0.05 7.50
C ILE A 533 21.84 0.21 6.62
N SER A 534 21.75 -0.25 5.38
CA SER A 534 22.83 -0.14 4.42
C SER A 534 22.37 0.65 3.21
N VAL A 535 23.01 1.80 2.98
CA VAL A 535 22.50 2.84 2.09
C VAL A 535 23.48 3.06 0.96
N LYS A 536 23.00 2.88 -0.28
CA LYS A 536 23.68 3.34 -1.48
C LYS A 536 23.45 4.84 -1.67
N LYS A 537 24.52 5.60 -1.92
CA LYS A 537 24.42 7.01 -2.28
C LYS A 537 23.74 7.13 -3.64
N GLN A 538 22.67 7.91 -3.71
CA GLN A 538 21.97 8.21 -4.95
C GLN A 538 22.33 9.62 -5.43
N ASP A 539 22.67 9.74 -6.71
CA ASP A 539 22.86 11.05 -7.33
C ASP A 539 21.58 11.87 -7.19
N LEU A 540 21.72 13.13 -6.73
CA LEU A 540 20.61 14.04 -6.42
C LEU A 540 19.67 13.58 -5.28
N GLY A 541 19.97 12.47 -4.59
CA GLY A 541 19.17 11.97 -3.48
C GLY A 541 19.51 12.70 -2.17
N ALA A 542 18.65 13.63 -1.74
CA ALA A 542 18.89 14.49 -0.58
C ALA A 542 19.26 13.73 0.71
N THR A 543 18.45 12.74 1.12
CA THR A 543 18.67 12.02 2.38
C THR A 543 19.86 11.05 2.31
N SER A 544 20.02 10.34 1.20
CA SER A 544 21.17 9.43 1.01
C SER A 544 22.49 10.19 0.95
N THR A 545 22.50 11.37 0.32
CA THR A 545 23.66 12.26 0.25
C THR A 545 23.98 12.82 1.63
N TRP A 546 22.97 13.26 2.39
CA TRP A 546 23.17 13.71 3.76
C TRP A 546 23.78 12.60 4.65
N LEU A 547 23.24 11.39 4.60
CA LEU A 547 23.79 10.24 5.34
C LEU A 547 25.26 9.98 4.97
N HIS A 548 25.61 10.08 3.68
CA HIS A 548 26.97 9.79 3.24
C HIS A 548 27.97 10.90 3.55
N ASP A 549 27.57 12.16 3.42
CA ASP A 549 28.48 13.31 3.41
C ASP A 549 28.48 14.10 4.72
N HIS A 550 27.39 14.03 5.50
CA HIS A 550 27.17 14.90 6.66
C HIS A 550 26.95 14.15 7.97
N ALA A 551 26.37 12.95 7.94
CA ALA A 551 26.04 12.22 9.15
C ALA A 551 27.29 11.82 9.97
N LYS A 552 27.18 11.97 11.29
CA LYS A 552 28.25 11.75 12.26
C LYS A 552 27.75 10.95 13.46
N TYR A 553 28.69 10.32 14.15
CA TYR A 553 28.40 9.66 15.43
C TYR A 553 27.69 10.61 16.39
N GLY A 554 26.59 10.15 16.99
CA GLY A 554 25.76 10.91 17.91
C GLY A 554 24.60 11.66 17.27
N ASP A 555 24.55 11.78 15.93
CA ASP A 555 23.38 12.36 15.26
C ASP A 555 22.11 11.57 15.58
N GLU A 556 21.01 12.26 15.83
CA GLU A 556 19.71 11.64 16.07
C GLU A 556 18.81 11.78 14.85
N LEU A 557 18.20 10.67 14.45
CA LEU A 557 17.16 10.62 13.44
C LEU A 557 15.85 10.16 14.08
N PHE A 558 14.74 10.51 13.45
CA PHE A 558 13.41 10.12 13.91
C PHE A 558 12.98 8.86 13.17
N LEU A 559 12.89 7.75 13.90
CA LEU A 559 12.37 6.48 13.41
C LEU A 559 10.84 6.53 13.45
N MET A 560 10.25 6.48 12.26
CA MET A 560 8.79 6.50 12.08
C MET A 560 8.17 5.11 12.27
N GLY A 561 8.94 4.06 12.00
CA GLY A 561 8.52 2.67 12.22
C GLY A 561 9.39 1.67 11.47
N ILE A 562 9.20 0.38 11.82
CA ILE A 562 9.78 -0.76 11.11
C ILE A 562 8.62 -1.59 10.57
N GLU A 563 8.62 -1.82 9.26
CA GLU A 563 7.52 -2.42 8.53
C GLU A 563 8.04 -3.28 7.38
N GLY A 564 7.12 -3.85 6.61
CA GLY A 564 7.42 -4.65 5.43
C GLY A 564 7.07 -6.11 5.66
N ASN A 565 6.47 -6.71 4.64
CA ASN A 565 6.08 -8.12 4.66
C ASN A 565 7.07 -8.98 3.84
N PHE A 566 8.04 -8.37 3.14
CA PHE A 566 9.10 -9.07 2.42
C PHE A 566 10.12 -9.70 3.38
N THR A 567 9.66 -10.70 4.13
CA THR A 567 10.44 -11.41 5.14
C THR A 567 10.67 -12.85 4.72
N LEU A 568 11.69 -13.47 5.30
CA LEU A 568 12.03 -14.86 5.00
C LEU A 568 10.92 -15.81 5.47
N GLN A 569 10.16 -16.34 4.51
CA GLN A 569 9.02 -17.23 4.75
C GLN A 569 9.48 -18.60 5.27
N THR A 570 9.14 -18.91 6.52
CA THR A 570 9.57 -20.11 7.25
C THR A 570 8.54 -21.25 7.23
N SER A 571 7.30 -20.97 6.83
CA SER A 571 6.19 -21.92 6.72
C SER A 571 6.15 -22.70 5.40
N TYR A 572 7.00 -22.35 4.42
CA TYR A 572 6.99 -22.97 3.10
C TYR A 572 7.76 -24.31 3.09
N HIS A 573 7.11 -25.36 3.57
CA HIS A 573 7.37 -26.71 3.07
C HIS A 573 6.66 -26.84 1.72
N VAL A 574 7.40 -27.01 0.62
CA VAL A 574 6.78 -27.21 -0.70
C VAL A 574 5.94 -28.49 -0.65
N THR A 575 4.62 -28.33 -0.53
CA THR A 575 3.64 -29.42 -0.50
C THR A 575 3.71 -30.19 -1.80
N LYS A 576 4.33 -31.38 -1.79
CA LYS A 576 4.10 -32.36 -2.86
C LYS A 576 2.63 -32.77 -2.80
N LYS A 577 1.94 -32.62 -3.92
CA LYS A 577 0.69 -33.33 -4.21
C LYS A 577 0.87 -34.80 -3.82
N LYS A 578 -0.01 -35.28 -2.94
CA LYS A 578 -0.23 -36.67 -2.50
C LYS A 578 0.41 -37.74 -3.41
N LYS A 579 1.42 -38.45 -2.89
CA LYS A 579 1.46 -39.92 -2.62
C LYS A 579 2.92 -40.41 -2.52
N SER A 580 3.15 -41.24 -1.50
CA SER A 580 4.36 -42.02 -1.15
C SER A 580 5.42 -41.36 -0.25
N GLN A 581 5.37 -41.78 1.03
CA GLN A 581 6.46 -42.09 1.97
C GLN A 581 7.58 -41.05 2.25
N ASN A 582 7.63 -40.61 3.52
CA ASN A 582 8.83 -40.32 4.32
C ASN A 582 10.02 -39.64 3.61
N LYS A 583 9.82 -38.46 3.04
CA LYS A 583 10.91 -37.51 2.81
C LYS A 583 10.54 -36.16 3.40
N GLU A 584 11.23 -35.77 4.47
CA GLU A 584 11.26 -34.38 4.95
C GLU A 584 11.48 -33.46 3.75
N THR A 585 10.56 -32.53 3.53
CA THR A 585 10.66 -31.57 2.44
C THR A 585 11.58 -30.44 2.90
N GLN A 586 12.79 -30.41 2.35
CA GLN A 586 13.79 -29.39 2.63
C GLN A 586 13.29 -28.00 2.20
N TRP A 587 13.41 -27.02 3.09
CA TRP A 587 13.10 -25.61 2.82
C TRP A 587 14.12 -25.03 1.83
N LYS A 588 13.70 -24.60 0.63
CA LYS A 588 14.61 -24.10 -0.42
C LYS A 588 14.28 -22.69 -0.88
N VAL A 589 15.32 -21.86 -0.97
CA VAL A 589 15.21 -20.43 -1.27
C VAL A 589 16.19 -20.05 -2.39
N LEU A 590 15.74 -19.16 -3.29
CA LEU A 590 16.56 -18.50 -4.31
C LEU A 590 16.48 -16.99 -4.12
N PHE A 591 17.62 -16.33 -3.97
CA PHE A 591 17.75 -14.88 -3.89
C PHE A 591 18.32 -14.31 -5.19
N LEU A 592 17.54 -13.49 -5.89
CA LEU A 592 17.93 -12.78 -7.11
C LEU A 592 18.01 -11.27 -6.82
N SER A 593 19.23 -10.72 -6.75
CA SER A 593 19.42 -9.29 -6.43
C SER A 593 20.11 -8.50 -7.53
N GLY A 594 19.75 -7.22 -7.65
CA GLY A 594 20.45 -6.23 -8.45
C GLY A 594 20.93 -5.06 -7.56
N GLY A 595 22.24 -4.82 -7.52
CA GLY A 595 22.84 -3.73 -6.74
C GLY A 595 22.43 -3.70 -5.26
N ILE A 596 22.02 -2.54 -4.74
CA ILE A 596 21.63 -2.42 -3.32
C ILE A 596 20.41 -3.28 -2.93
N GLY A 597 19.67 -3.83 -3.90
CA GLY A 597 18.63 -4.84 -3.66
C GLY A 597 19.11 -6.12 -2.98
N ILE A 598 20.41 -6.27 -2.73
CA ILE A 598 20.97 -7.35 -1.91
C ILE A 598 20.68 -7.20 -0.41
N THR A 599 20.36 -5.99 0.08
CA THR A 599 20.23 -5.72 1.53
C THR A 599 19.18 -6.56 2.26
N PRO A 600 17.97 -6.84 1.70
CA PRO A 600 17.03 -7.75 2.35
C PRO A 600 17.59 -9.17 2.44
N PHE A 601 18.34 -9.63 1.44
CA PHE A 601 18.90 -10.98 1.45
C PHE A 601 20.03 -11.13 2.45
N VAL A 602 20.89 -10.11 2.58
CA VAL A 602 21.88 -10.06 3.66
C VAL A 602 21.19 -10.10 5.03
N SER A 603 20.11 -9.35 5.21
CA SER A 603 19.29 -9.38 6.41
C SER A 603 18.77 -10.79 6.72
N MET A 604 18.16 -11.45 5.73
CA MET A 604 17.64 -12.82 5.83
C MET A 604 18.73 -13.85 6.14
N ILE A 605 19.88 -13.78 5.46
CA ILE A 605 21.00 -14.70 5.66
C ILE A 605 21.62 -14.51 7.05
N ARG A 606 21.78 -13.25 7.52
CA ARG A 606 22.23 -12.97 8.89
C ARG A 606 21.27 -13.54 9.92
N GLY A 607 19.96 -13.40 9.69
CA GLY A 607 18.93 -14.04 10.52
C GLY A 607 19.10 -15.55 10.62
N VAL A 608 19.31 -16.23 9.49
CA VAL A 608 19.58 -17.68 9.45
C VAL A 608 20.87 -18.03 10.20
N TYR A 609 21.95 -17.29 9.93
CA TYR A 609 23.26 -17.52 10.55
C TYR A 609 23.22 -17.41 12.08
N ASN A 610 22.59 -16.36 12.57
CA ASN A 610 22.43 -16.13 14.01
C ASN A 610 21.51 -17.17 14.64
N SER A 611 20.46 -17.61 13.94
CA SER A 611 19.59 -18.71 14.39
C SER A 611 20.36 -20.03 14.48
N LEU A 612 21.29 -20.31 13.57
CA LEU A 612 22.21 -21.46 13.69
C LEU A 612 23.11 -21.33 14.91
N LYS A 613 23.72 -20.16 15.13
CA LYS A 613 24.59 -19.89 16.29
C LYS A 613 23.88 -20.02 17.64
N LYS A 614 22.61 -19.63 17.69
CA LYS A 614 21.78 -19.72 18.90
C LYS A 614 21.05 -21.06 19.04
N SER A 615 21.32 -22.01 18.14
CA SER A 615 20.67 -23.33 18.11
C SER A 615 19.14 -23.26 17.99
N ILE A 616 18.62 -22.18 17.41
CA ILE A 616 17.22 -22.06 16.98
C ILE A 616 17.00 -22.89 15.72
N LEU A 617 18.00 -22.88 14.83
CA LEU A 617 18.08 -23.76 13.67
C LEU A 617 19.25 -24.74 13.86
N SER A 618 19.13 -25.91 13.24
CA SER A 618 20.25 -26.84 13.04
C SER A 618 20.68 -26.79 11.57
N GLN A 619 21.83 -27.39 11.28
CA GLN A 619 22.31 -27.47 9.90
C GLN A 619 21.36 -28.28 8.99
N ASP A 620 20.59 -29.20 9.57
CA ASP A 620 19.62 -30.04 8.85
C ASP A 620 18.28 -29.32 8.64
N THR A 621 17.92 -28.37 9.51
CA THR A 621 16.66 -27.61 9.44
C THR A 621 16.80 -26.24 8.80
N LYS A 622 18.02 -25.77 8.52
CA LYS A 622 18.25 -24.50 7.82
C LYS A 622 17.69 -24.53 6.39
N PRO A 623 17.36 -23.37 5.80
CA PRO A 623 17.04 -23.30 4.39
C PRO A 623 18.26 -23.66 3.51
N ASN A 624 17.99 -24.30 2.39
CA ASN A 624 18.92 -24.39 1.27
C ASN A 624 18.89 -23.07 0.49
N ILE A 625 19.94 -22.27 0.60
CA ILE A 625 20.02 -20.91 0.05
C ILE A 625 20.90 -20.89 -1.19
N VAL A 626 20.31 -20.47 -2.31
CA VAL A 626 21.04 -20.08 -3.52
C VAL A 626 20.92 -18.58 -3.69
N ILE A 627 22.04 -17.89 -3.96
CA ILE A 627 22.05 -16.45 -4.25
C ILE A 627 22.72 -16.19 -5.61
N ILE A 628 22.03 -15.41 -6.43
CA ILE A 628 22.56 -14.85 -7.67
C ILE A 628 22.44 -13.32 -7.57
N HIS A 629 23.59 -12.65 -7.48
CA HIS A 629 23.66 -11.21 -7.33
C HIS A 629 24.27 -10.56 -8.58
N SER A 630 23.60 -9.54 -9.13
CA SER A 630 24.06 -8.79 -10.29
C SER A 630 24.57 -7.40 -9.91
N GLU A 631 25.75 -7.05 -10.39
CA GLU A 631 26.36 -5.73 -10.22
C GLU A 631 27.08 -5.25 -11.49
N LYS A 632 27.37 -3.95 -11.59
CA LYS A 632 28.11 -3.37 -12.71
C LYS A 632 29.57 -3.82 -12.73
N PHE A 633 30.27 -3.63 -11.62
CA PHE A 633 31.69 -3.89 -11.46
C PHE A 633 31.96 -4.77 -10.23
N GLU A 634 33.00 -5.59 -10.26
CA GLU A 634 33.35 -6.52 -9.19
C GLU A 634 33.60 -5.81 -7.84
N LYS A 635 34.24 -4.63 -7.89
CA LYS A 635 34.51 -3.80 -6.70
C LYS A 635 33.26 -3.19 -6.06
N GLU A 636 32.14 -3.21 -6.75
CA GLU A 636 30.88 -2.59 -6.29
C GLU A 636 29.97 -3.58 -5.57
N ILE A 637 30.32 -4.87 -5.53
CA ILE A 637 29.53 -5.92 -4.85
C ILE A 637 29.48 -5.62 -3.34
N PRO A 638 28.31 -5.25 -2.79
CA PRO A 638 28.19 -5.01 -1.36
C PRO A 638 28.33 -6.32 -0.58
N PHE A 639 29.00 -6.28 0.58
CA PHE A 639 29.14 -7.42 1.50
C PHE A 639 29.78 -8.68 0.90
N ARG A 640 30.60 -8.54 -0.15
CA ARG A 640 31.21 -9.68 -0.86
C ARG A 640 31.94 -10.64 0.08
N GLU A 641 32.86 -10.13 0.87
CA GLU A 641 33.68 -10.96 1.77
C GLU A 641 32.80 -11.72 2.79
N GLU A 642 31.78 -11.05 3.33
CA GLU A 642 30.81 -11.67 4.23
C GLU A 642 30.05 -12.82 3.54
N LEU A 643 29.54 -12.60 2.32
CA LEU A 643 28.82 -13.62 1.57
C LEU A 643 29.71 -14.82 1.19
N GLU A 644 30.94 -14.56 0.77
CA GLU A 644 31.91 -15.63 0.48
C GLU A 644 32.26 -16.44 1.74
N ASN A 645 32.37 -15.80 2.90
CA ASN A 645 32.62 -16.49 4.16
C ASN A 645 31.40 -17.30 4.61
N LEU A 646 30.18 -16.76 4.52
CA LEU A 646 28.94 -17.48 4.80
C LEU A 646 28.72 -18.67 3.85
N HIS A 647 29.22 -18.59 2.62
CA HIS A 647 29.27 -19.72 1.69
C HIS A 647 30.26 -20.79 2.13
N LYS A 648 31.49 -20.42 2.55
CA LYS A 648 32.47 -21.36 3.11
C LYS A 648 31.97 -22.05 4.38
N GLU A 649 31.25 -21.32 5.23
CA GLU A 649 30.59 -21.82 6.45
C GLU A 649 29.32 -22.66 6.16
N LYS A 650 28.97 -22.86 4.88
CA LYS A 650 27.79 -23.63 4.43
C LYS A 650 26.46 -23.08 4.93
N VAL A 651 26.39 -21.79 5.25
CA VAL A 651 25.11 -21.09 5.47
C VAL A 651 24.44 -20.89 4.11
N ILE A 652 25.21 -20.38 3.14
CA ILE A 652 24.83 -20.23 1.74
C ILE A 652 25.30 -21.49 0.97
N ASP A 653 24.38 -22.18 0.31
CA ASP A 653 24.68 -23.43 -0.40
C ASP A 653 25.27 -23.19 -1.79
N GLN A 654 24.84 -22.12 -2.47
CA GLN A 654 25.44 -21.68 -3.74
C GLN A 654 25.46 -20.16 -3.86
N LEU A 655 26.60 -19.62 -4.30
CA LEU A 655 26.85 -18.18 -4.44
C LEU A 655 27.35 -17.87 -5.86
N LEU A 656 26.65 -16.98 -6.55
CA LEU A 656 27.00 -16.52 -7.89
C LEU A 656 26.92 -14.99 -8.01
N PHE A 657 27.99 -14.38 -8.52
CA PHE A 657 28.07 -12.96 -8.86
C PHE A 657 28.07 -12.77 -10.38
N CYS A 658 27.14 -11.95 -10.88
CA CYS A 658 26.99 -11.59 -12.28
C CYS A 658 27.49 -10.15 -12.51
N ILE A 659 28.64 -10.01 -13.17
CA ILE A 659 29.30 -8.72 -13.42
C ILE A 659 28.99 -8.26 -14.84
N THR A 660 28.35 -7.09 -14.96
CA THR A 660 27.72 -6.67 -16.22
C THR A 660 28.57 -5.72 -17.07
N ARG A 661 29.64 -5.14 -16.52
CA ARG A 661 30.51 -4.15 -17.21
C ARG A 661 31.99 -4.51 -17.28
N GLU A 662 32.42 -5.57 -16.60
CA GLU A 662 33.78 -6.12 -16.71
C GLU A 662 33.77 -7.43 -17.48
N LYS A 663 34.91 -7.78 -18.09
CA LYS A 663 35.10 -9.00 -18.87
C LYS A 663 36.28 -9.79 -18.32
N ASP A 664 36.27 -11.09 -18.58
CA ASP A 664 37.40 -12.00 -18.32
C ASP A 664 37.84 -12.09 -16.84
N LEU A 665 36.96 -11.71 -15.90
CA LEU A 665 37.18 -11.94 -14.48
C LEU A 665 37.19 -13.45 -14.19
N LYS A 666 38.12 -13.86 -13.33
CA LYS A 666 38.29 -15.26 -12.93
C LYS A 666 37.72 -15.48 -11.53
N GLY A 667 36.99 -16.57 -11.37
CA GLY A 667 36.46 -17.00 -10.08
C GLY A 667 35.34 -18.02 -10.29
N GLU A 668 35.28 -19.03 -9.43
CA GLU A 668 34.25 -20.09 -9.54
C GLU A 668 32.84 -19.51 -9.37
N SER A 669 32.70 -18.52 -8.49
CA SER A 669 31.45 -17.79 -8.24
C SER A 669 31.24 -16.55 -9.12
N ILE A 670 32.02 -16.34 -10.19
CA ILE A 670 31.92 -15.13 -11.03
C ILE A 670 31.48 -15.46 -12.45
N LYS A 671 30.53 -14.68 -12.98
CA LYS A 671 30.12 -14.69 -14.39
C LYS A 671 30.10 -13.27 -14.94
N CYS A 672 30.85 -13.03 -16.02
CA CYS A 672 30.90 -11.73 -16.70
C CYS A 672 29.76 -11.60 -17.73
N GLN A 673 28.51 -11.60 -17.25
CA GLN A 673 27.33 -11.40 -18.08
C GLN A 673 26.17 -10.82 -17.29
N ARG A 674 25.12 -10.35 -17.99
CA ARG A 674 23.85 -10.03 -17.35
C ARG A 674 23.14 -11.31 -16.93
N LEU A 675 22.41 -11.24 -15.81
CA LEU A 675 21.54 -12.31 -15.38
C LEU A 675 20.42 -12.51 -16.40
N ASP A 676 20.28 -13.73 -16.90
CA ASP A 676 19.26 -14.13 -17.87
C ASP A 676 18.66 -15.51 -17.53
N LYS A 677 17.69 -15.93 -18.34
CA LYS A 677 17.00 -17.22 -18.17
C LYS A 677 17.96 -18.40 -18.25
N SER A 678 18.93 -18.38 -19.18
CA SER A 678 19.86 -19.49 -19.39
C SER A 678 20.72 -19.69 -18.15
N LEU A 679 21.28 -18.61 -17.62
CA LEU A 679 22.14 -18.65 -16.45
C LEU A 679 21.39 -19.15 -15.20
N ILE A 680 20.13 -18.71 -15.02
CA ILE A 680 19.29 -19.19 -13.91
C ILE A 680 19.05 -20.69 -14.06
N MET A 681 18.69 -21.17 -15.26
CA MET A 681 18.49 -22.60 -15.49
C MET A 681 19.77 -23.42 -15.35
N ASP A 682 20.94 -22.84 -15.63
CA ASP A 682 22.23 -23.49 -15.45
C ASP A 682 22.65 -23.60 -13.99
N THR A 683 22.31 -22.59 -13.20
CA THR A 683 22.66 -22.51 -11.78
C THR A 683 21.66 -23.25 -10.90
N VAL A 684 20.36 -23.11 -11.19
CA VAL A 684 19.25 -23.55 -10.33
C VAL A 684 18.40 -24.57 -11.07
N LYS A 685 18.73 -25.85 -10.92
CA LYS A 685 18.05 -26.97 -11.60
C LYS A 685 16.69 -27.32 -10.99
N ASP A 686 16.44 -26.89 -9.76
CA ASP A 686 15.25 -27.19 -8.95
C ASP A 686 14.42 -25.92 -8.66
N ILE A 687 14.33 -25.01 -9.63
CA ILE A 687 13.67 -23.71 -9.45
C ILE A 687 12.18 -23.82 -9.09
N ASP A 688 11.50 -24.87 -9.53
CA ASP A 688 10.10 -25.16 -9.25
C ASP A 688 9.84 -25.57 -7.80
N GLU A 689 10.88 -26.04 -7.10
CA GLU A 689 10.85 -26.39 -5.67
C GLU A 689 11.28 -25.23 -4.76
N ARG A 690 11.55 -24.04 -5.30
CA ARG A 690 12.11 -22.91 -4.54
C ARG A 690 11.12 -21.78 -4.35
N VAL A 691 11.25 -21.09 -3.20
CA VAL A 691 10.74 -19.73 -3.04
C VAL A 691 11.78 -18.76 -3.59
N VAL A 692 11.42 -17.97 -4.61
CA VAL A 692 12.29 -17.05 -5.35
C VAL A 692 12.05 -15.62 -4.88
N TYR A 693 13.02 -15.01 -4.21
CA TYR A 693 12.94 -13.61 -3.84
C TYR A 693 13.69 -12.75 -4.86
N VAL A 694 13.09 -11.64 -5.27
CA VAL A 694 13.65 -10.69 -6.23
C VAL A 694 13.68 -9.31 -5.62
N CYS A 695 14.85 -8.66 -5.65
CA CYS A 695 14.95 -7.25 -5.23
C CYS A 695 16.05 -6.52 -6.01
N GLY A 696 15.70 -5.37 -6.57
CA GLY A 696 16.61 -4.56 -7.37
C GLY A 696 15.88 -3.37 -8.00
N PRO A 697 16.54 -2.65 -8.93
CA PRO A 697 15.92 -1.56 -9.68
C PRO A 697 14.71 -2.04 -10.48
N GLY A 698 13.71 -1.18 -10.71
CA GLY A 698 12.50 -1.52 -11.49
C GLY A 698 12.75 -2.36 -12.76
N PRO A 699 13.65 -1.97 -13.68
CA PRO A 699 13.96 -2.76 -14.87
C PRO A 699 14.52 -4.16 -14.60
N PHE A 700 15.25 -4.35 -13.50
CA PHE A 700 15.76 -5.66 -13.07
C PHE A 700 14.60 -6.53 -12.59
N ASN A 701 13.76 -6.00 -11.70
CA ASN A 701 12.57 -6.70 -11.19
C ASN A 701 11.64 -7.12 -12.35
N ASP A 702 11.33 -6.19 -13.27
CA ASP A 702 10.52 -6.45 -14.46
C ASP A 702 11.09 -7.58 -15.35
N SER A 703 12.41 -7.67 -15.45
CA SER A 703 13.08 -8.72 -16.23
C SER A 703 13.01 -10.06 -15.51
N MET A 704 13.28 -10.09 -14.20
CA MET A 704 13.26 -11.32 -13.41
C MET A 704 11.86 -11.92 -13.37
N ILE A 705 10.82 -11.09 -13.25
CA ILE A 705 9.44 -11.60 -13.23
C ILE A 705 9.06 -12.25 -14.54
N ARG A 706 9.40 -11.62 -15.68
CA ARG A 706 9.17 -12.23 -17.00
C ARG A 706 9.88 -13.57 -17.13
N ILE A 707 11.12 -13.65 -16.66
CA ILE A 707 11.87 -14.92 -16.66
C ILE A 707 11.18 -15.96 -15.76
N MET A 708 10.71 -15.57 -14.56
CA MET A 708 10.00 -16.48 -13.66
C MET A 708 8.69 -17.00 -14.27
N GLN A 709 7.94 -16.14 -14.96
CA GLN A 709 6.74 -16.52 -15.72
C GLN A 709 7.09 -17.49 -16.85
N ASP A 710 8.14 -17.21 -17.62
CA ASP A 710 8.63 -18.08 -18.70
C ASP A 710 9.17 -19.43 -18.20
N LEU A 711 9.65 -19.48 -16.96
CA LEU A 711 10.06 -20.70 -16.26
C LEU A 711 8.89 -21.39 -15.55
N LYS A 712 7.67 -20.82 -15.63
CA LYS A 712 6.45 -21.34 -15.02
C LYS A 712 6.57 -21.53 -13.51
N VAL A 713 7.39 -20.72 -12.85
CA VAL A 713 7.47 -20.70 -11.39
C VAL A 713 6.11 -20.22 -10.86
N HIS A 714 5.57 -20.94 -9.88
CA HIS A 714 4.24 -20.65 -9.36
C HIS A 714 4.20 -19.25 -8.72
N ALA A 715 3.16 -18.46 -8.97
CA ALA A 715 3.06 -17.09 -8.49
C ALA A 715 3.31 -16.94 -6.96
N LYS A 716 2.69 -17.82 -6.16
CA LYS A 716 2.90 -17.92 -4.70
C LYS A 716 4.36 -17.98 -4.23
N ASN A 717 5.23 -18.54 -5.08
CA ASN A 717 6.58 -18.94 -4.73
C ASN A 717 7.58 -17.86 -5.07
N ILE A 718 7.16 -16.73 -5.62
CA ILE A 718 8.10 -15.64 -5.90
C ILE A 718 7.67 -14.49 -5.03
N MET A 719 8.61 -13.83 -4.39
CA MET A 719 8.43 -12.69 -3.50
C MET A 719 9.23 -11.52 -4.11
N ILE A 720 8.71 -10.29 -4.08
CA ILE A 720 9.37 -9.14 -4.73
C ILE A 720 9.28 -7.89 -3.87
N GLU A 721 10.41 -7.19 -3.76
CA GLU A 721 10.50 -5.86 -3.14
C GLU A 721 10.99 -4.85 -4.19
N SER A 722 10.42 -3.63 -4.18
CA SER A 722 10.78 -2.55 -5.10
C SER A 722 11.09 -1.28 -4.34
N PHE A 723 12.19 -0.63 -4.71
CA PHE A 723 12.64 0.63 -4.13
C PHE A 723 12.20 1.87 -4.94
N ASP A 724 11.28 1.73 -5.90
CA ASP A 724 10.91 2.77 -6.88
C ASP A 724 9.92 3.83 -6.33
N TYR A 725 9.98 4.20 -5.04
CA TYR A 725 8.94 5.01 -4.34
C TYR A 725 9.34 6.36 -3.76
#